data_AF-A0A0Q7AWU2-F1
#
_entry.id   AF-A0A0Q7AWU2-F1
#
_cell.length_a   1.000
_cell.length_b   1.000
_cell.length_c   1.000
_cell.angle_alpha   90.00
_cell.angle_beta   90.00
_cell.angle_gamma   90.00
#
_symmetry.space_group_name_H-M   'P 1'
#
loop_
_entity.id
_entity.type
_entity.pdbx_description
1 polymer ?
#
loop_
_entity_poly.entity_id
_entity_poly.type
_entity_poly.pdbx_seq_one_letter_code
_entity_poly.pdbx_strand_id
1 'polypeptide(L)'
;MSLRTILGRLVLCLCGLFALSSAYAERLITATPLLQGGGIVVDVFDNPAASGGKPSSTHTVPFKSTYTVPVVQSFKGQVYIFWTSRDDQKNIYYSSSVEGKSWSAPKFIPVGSILTDVSATVFKQELVLTFADVQGRLNTISSRDGSGWPPNVSSVPTVHTAASNKPVVYNGQLFVLYNENRGKAVYYVTYDGVKWSSEKTAFQEGPETIVNLVPVVYNGDLRVYYTFFNGGLFERTYDRGGNWGAKQGLTGIPGNSPLNSATMVNERLFISSGPNTYYSADSIGPTGSAAGLKWAPYYAFPGRSAYPSGLGVSYAITTSDLTARDPQLPVDLPTGLSHTDYATFAWRSFFALNNTAAAPLPANRGVGNPASSFADSGKVPQSPSPLLWQTFAHRTELFPGTNRNGAGGPTRPFGSDPQYSYIEFPNGAPLASGATFNHYNNLDEATQIGQNAIFFPKSPPNVAMNGTDYAPSLDSQILFEAKANPVIYNYAKELSTYPDTNIVLPDGAVEVKAAWRKLADIAPQNQSRYHTATVVTYQGSDAKPVAHNEDYALVALHIIHKTPNYPTFIFATFEHEDALTLPDGKSPTGLYYIANYNRIAYPTTSPLAPNPPFAIFSDGNATHKLFLPKTDFVESSVPQIYSGTKGIPKGQAGPITVVQPQTVFNEVAAVNNQVQALMEGSSEFTHSVWKHYRLKGVQAIPSSEQTDPDYYLANIMVESSQPGIQLFRGSNSFPIPEDSVLTNTRDFKNIRVPDYDHGTQSLTMGGCMGCHGIAQSQLKQGFSFLFDAIKPPKVKPHTPNFVEPTGFRNPETVGLPDPHTMTERARKYALGFQSQDVVDSTGK
;
A
#
# COMPACT_ATOMS: atom_id res chain seq x y z
N MET A 1 -23.55 15.98 -23.36
CA MET A 1 -22.17 15.46 -23.26
C MET A 1 -21.46 15.74 -24.57
N SER A 2 -20.28 16.37 -24.55
CA SER A 2 -19.57 16.70 -25.81
C SER A 2 -18.80 15.49 -26.33
N LEU A 3 -18.75 15.31 -27.66
CA LEU A 3 -17.98 14.25 -28.33
C LEU A 3 -16.50 14.19 -27.88
N ARG A 4 -15.93 15.32 -27.42
CA ARG A 4 -14.54 15.39 -26.93
C ARG A 4 -14.33 14.68 -25.59
N THR A 5 -15.35 14.61 -24.73
CA THR A 5 -15.29 13.90 -23.45
C THR A 5 -15.36 12.38 -23.64
N ILE A 6 -15.99 11.94 -24.74
CA ILE A 6 -16.08 10.53 -25.14
C ILE A 6 -14.74 10.07 -25.76
N LEU A 7 -14.13 10.89 -26.62
CA LEU A 7 -12.84 10.57 -27.25
C LEU A 7 -11.65 10.56 -26.28
N GLY A 8 -11.61 11.44 -25.27
CA GLY A 8 -10.55 11.41 -24.25
C GLY A 8 -10.56 10.15 -23.39
N ARG A 9 -11.75 9.58 -23.14
CA ARG A 9 -11.93 8.35 -22.32
C ARG A 9 -11.81 7.06 -23.13
N LEU A 10 -12.07 7.09 -24.44
CA LEU A 10 -11.83 5.97 -25.33
C LEU A 10 -10.33 5.66 -25.52
N VAL A 11 -9.44 6.64 -25.37
CA VAL A 11 -7.98 6.43 -25.43
C VAL A 11 -7.46 5.63 -24.23
N LEU A 12 -8.07 5.79 -23.04
CA LEU A 12 -7.80 4.93 -21.88
C LEU A 12 -8.31 3.49 -22.06
N CYS A 13 -9.33 3.29 -22.90
CA CYS A 13 -9.89 1.98 -23.20
C CYS A 13 -9.17 1.28 -24.38
N LEU A 14 -8.59 2.04 -25.32
CA LEU A 14 -7.85 1.49 -26.46
C LEU A 14 -6.40 1.08 -26.15
N CYS A 15 -5.81 1.52 -25.04
CA CYS A 15 -4.54 0.96 -24.57
C CYS A 15 -4.66 -0.48 -24.02
N GLY A 16 -5.88 -1.00 -23.86
CA GLY A 16 -6.14 -2.39 -23.43
C GLY A 16 -6.23 -3.43 -24.56
N LEU A 17 -5.88 -3.06 -25.80
CA LEU A 17 -6.09 -3.89 -26.99
C LEU A 17 -4.79 -4.27 -27.71
N PHE A 18 -3.74 -4.63 -26.97
CA PHE A 18 -2.65 -5.46 -27.51
C PHE A 18 -2.13 -6.44 -26.45
N ALA A 19 -2.27 -7.74 -26.76
CA ALA A 19 -1.75 -8.92 -26.06
C ALA A 19 -2.17 -9.14 -24.59
N LEU A 20 -3.23 -9.93 -24.39
CA LEU A 20 -3.53 -10.61 -23.13
C LEU A 20 -2.49 -11.71 -22.85
N SER A 21 -1.42 -11.38 -22.16
CA SER A 21 -0.72 -12.34 -21.29
C SER A 21 -0.26 -11.61 -20.03
N SER A 22 -1.10 -11.61 -19.01
CA SER A 22 -0.75 -11.09 -17.67
C SER A 22 0.35 -11.96 -17.05
N ALA A 23 1.45 -11.34 -16.63
CA ALA A 23 2.59 -12.00 -16.00
C ALA A 23 2.58 -11.93 -14.45
N TYR A 24 1.40 -11.90 -13.81
CA TYR A 24 1.28 -12.11 -12.35
C TYR A 24 0.62 -13.43 -12.05
N ALA A 25 1.31 -14.26 -11.29
CA ALA A 25 0.81 -15.56 -10.88
C ALA A 25 0.07 -15.47 -9.54
N GLU A 26 -0.89 -14.54 -9.41
CA GLU A 26 -2.00 -14.81 -8.50
C GLU A 26 -2.74 -16.00 -9.05
N ARG A 27 -2.85 -17.06 -8.25
CA ARG A 27 -3.41 -18.33 -8.72
C ARG A 27 -4.81 -18.44 -8.20
N LEU A 28 -5.78 -18.51 -9.10
CA LEU A 28 -7.12 -18.95 -8.71
C LEU A 28 -7.04 -20.42 -8.31
N ILE A 29 -7.72 -20.77 -7.22
CA ILE A 29 -7.83 -22.14 -6.72
C ILE A 29 -9.31 -22.49 -6.64
N THR A 30 -9.68 -23.64 -7.18
CA THR A 30 -11.01 -24.23 -6.97
C THR A 30 -10.88 -25.52 -6.17
N ALA A 31 -11.66 -25.66 -5.11
CA ALA A 31 -11.70 -26.87 -4.29
C ALA A 31 -13.08 -27.54 -4.42
N THR A 32 -13.11 -28.72 -5.03
CA THR A 32 -14.34 -29.43 -5.42
C THR A 32 -14.42 -30.79 -4.72
N PRO A 33 -15.38 -31.02 -3.81
CA PRO A 33 -15.58 -32.33 -3.20
C PRO A 33 -16.11 -33.37 -4.19
N LEU A 34 -15.60 -34.60 -4.10
CA LEU A 34 -16.10 -35.75 -4.85
C LEU A 34 -17.10 -36.59 -4.03
N LEU A 35 -18.09 -37.17 -4.70
CA LEU A 35 -18.93 -38.24 -4.13
C LEU A 35 -18.10 -39.46 -3.69
N GLN A 36 -18.63 -40.24 -2.73
CA GLN A 36 -18.15 -41.57 -2.34
C GLN A 36 -16.68 -41.67 -1.87
N GLY A 37 -16.19 -40.69 -1.12
CA GLY A 37 -14.85 -40.77 -0.52
C GLY A 37 -13.68 -40.54 -1.47
N GLY A 38 -13.95 -39.88 -2.61
CA GLY A 38 -12.92 -39.45 -3.56
C GLY A 38 -12.06 -38.26 -3.11
N GLY A 39 -12.32 -37.69 -1.92
CA GLY A 39 -11.60 -36.53 -1.41
C GLY A 39 -12.05 -35.18 -2.00
N ILE A 40 -11.17 -34.18 -1.91
CA ILE A 40 -11.37 -32.84 -2.45
C ILE A 40 -10.37 -32.63 -3.58
N VAL A 41 -10.87 -32.42 -4.79
CA VAL A 41 -10.04 -32.08 -5.95
C VAL A 41 -9.74 -30.58 -5.92
N VAL A 42 -8.47 -30.25 -6.00
CA VAL A 42 -7.94 -28.89 -6.00
C VAL A 42 -7.34 -28.61 -7.37
N ASP A 43 -7.98 -27.72 -8.11
CA ASP A 43 -7.49 -27.24 -9.39
C ASP A 43 -6.87 -25.84 -9.23
N VAL A 44 -5.67 -25.66 -9.77
CA VAL A 44 -4.89 -24.41 -9.70
C VAL A 44 -4.78 -23.80 -11.08
N PHE A 45 -5.09 -22.52 -11.21
CA PHE A 45 -5.04 -21.77 -12.46
C PHE A 45 -3.97 -20.69 -12.36
N ASP A 46 -2.79 -20.92 -12.96
CA ASP A 46 -1.69 -19.92 -12.92
C ASP A 46 -1.99 -18.68 -13.80
N ASN A 47 -2.92 -18.81 -14.75
CA ASN A 47 -3.29 -17.74 -15.69
C ASN A 47 -4.80 -17.43 -15.62
N PRO A 48 -5.30 -16.89 -14.50
CA PRO A 48 -6.74 -16.68 -14.30
C PRO A 48 -7.36 -15.67 -15.28
N ALA A 49 -6.54 -14.84 -15.94
CA ALA A 49 -7.00 -13.93 -16.98
C ALA A 49 -7.40 -14.65 -18.29
N ALA A 50 -6.92 -15.86 -18.53
CA ALA A 50 -7.16 -16.60 -19.77
C ALA A 50 -8.64 -17.01 -19.92
N SER A 51 -9.17 -16.93 -21.14
CA SER A 51 -10.53 -17.39 -21.44
C SER A 51 -10.63 -18.92 -21.35
N GLY A 52 -11.63 -19.44 -20.63
CA GLY A 52 -11.96 -20.87 -20.60
C GLY A 52 -11.19 -21.71 -19.57
N GLY A 53 -10.57 -21.07 -18.57
CA GLY A 53 -10.18 -21.67 -17.29
C GLY A 53 -9.70 -23.11 -17.35
N LYS A 54 -8.47 -23.33 -17.83
CA LYS A 54 -7.82 -24.65 -17.79
C LYS A 54 -6.89 -24.73 -16.58
N PRO A 55 -7.04 -25.74 -15.70
CA PRO A 55 -6.11 -25.92 -14.59
C PRO A 55 -4.68 -26.16 -15.11
N SER A 56 -3.71 -25.45 -14.52
CA SER A 56 -2.29 -25.73 -14.68
C SER A 56 -1.87 -27.00 -13.95
N SER A 57 -2.53 -27.28 -12.83
CA SER A 57 -2.32 -28.50 -12.03
C SER A 57 -3.58 -28.88 -11.27
N THR A 58 -3.73 -30.18 -11.05
CA THR A 58 -4.83 -30.77 -10.27
C THR A 58 -4.24 -31.68 -9.20
N HIS A 59 -4.74 -31.57 -7.98
CA HIS A 59 -4.35 -32.43 -6.85
C HIS A 59 -5.59 -32.92 -6.10
N THR A 60 -5.48 -34.03 -5.37
CA THR A 60 -6.59 -34.53 -4.55
C THR A 60 -6.17 -34.59 -3.09
N VAL A 61 -6.84 -33.83 -2.23
CA VAL A 61 -6.72 -33.94 -0.77
C VAL A 61 -7.56 -35.13 -0.32
N PRO A 62 -6.97 -36.18 0.29
CA PRO A 62 -7.70 -37.39 0.63
C PRO A 62 -8.70 -37.15 1.76
N PHE A 63 -9.98 -37.48 1.54
CA PHE A 63 -11.00 -37.40 2.58
C PHE A 63 -12.20 -38.33 2.30
N LYS A 64 -12.83 -38.85 3.36
CA LYS A 64 -13.83 -39.93 3.25
C LYS A 64 -15.26 -39.51 2.91
N SER A 65 -15.72 -38.34 3.34
CA SER A 65 -17.12 -37.91 3.14
C SER A 65 -17.25 -36.41 3.36
N THR A 66 -17.17 -35.60 2.30
CA THR A 66 -17.50 -34.17 2.38
C THR A 66 -18.46 -33.78 1.27
N TYR A 67 -19.55 -33.13 1.67
CA TYR A 67 -20.65 -32.69 0.81
C TYR A 67 -20.93 -31.19 0.98
N THR A 68 -20.13 -30.52 1.79
CA THR A 68 -20.21 -29.09 2.07
C THR A 68 -19.24 -28.36 1.18
N VAL A 69 -19.48 -27.06 0.98
CA VAL A 69 -18.62 -26.21 0.17
C VAL A 69 -17.29 -26.03 0.91
N PRO A 70 -16.14 -26.51 0.40
CA PRO A 70 -14.86 -26.23 1.03
C PRO A 70 -14.59 -24.73 0.97
N VAL A 71 -13.87 -24.21 1.96
CA VAL A 71 -13.47 -22.80 1.97
C VAL A 71 -11.98 -22.70 1.79
N VAL A 72 -11.55 -21.87 0.85
CA VAL A 72 -10.15 -21.70 0.46
C VAL A 72 -9.70 -20.29 0.88
N GLN A 73 -8.68 -20.18 1.72
CA GLN A 73 -8.23 -18.91 2.28
C GLN A 73 -6.70 -18.82 2.31
N SER A 74 -6.12 -17.71 1.79
CA SER A 74 -4.71 -17.40 2.01
C SER A 74 -4.49 -16.87 3.43
N PHE A 75 -3.42 -17.32 4.06
CA PHE A 75 -2.96 -16.84 5.35
C PHE A 75 -1.47 -17.14 5.53
N LYS A 76 -0.68 -16.09 5.76
CA LYS A 76 0.75 -16.16 6.13
C LYS A 76 1.60 -17.03 5.20
N GLY A 77 1.43 -16.82 3.88
CA GLY A 77 2.19 -17.52 2.85
C GLY A 77 1.73 -18.95 2.56
N GLN A 78 0.60 -19.37 3.14
CA GLN A 78 -0.05 -20.63 2.83
C GLN A 78 -1.49 -20.41 2.40
N VAL A 79 -2.00 -21.28 1.55
CA VAL A 79 -3.41 -21.46 1.27
C VAL A 79 -3.95 -22.60 2.12
N TYR A 80 -5.05 -22.36 2.80
CA TYR A 80 -5.78 -23.35 3.58
C TYR A 80 -7.06 -23.74 2.88
N ILE A 81 -7.42 -25.02 2.97
CA ILE A 81 -8.76 -25.51 2.64
C ILE A 81 -9.40 -25.99 3.95
N PHE A 82 -10.58 -25.48 4.27
CA PHE A 82 -11.39 -25.90 5.41
C PHE A 82 -12.65 -26.61 4.92
N TRP A 83 -13.06 -27.67 5.60
CA TRP A 83 -14.30 -28.37 5.30
C TRP A 83 -14.85 -29.08 6.53
N THR A 84 -16.07 -29.58 6.38
CA THR A 84 -16.77 -30.36 7.40
C THR A 84 -17.16 -31.72 6.83
N SER A 85 -17.50 -32.64 7.72
CA SER A 85 -18.02 -33.97 7.38
C SER A 85 -19.44 -34.10 7.91
N ARG A 86 -20.34 -34.66 7.10
CA ARG A 86 -21.73 -34.93 7.53
C ARG A 86 -21.79 -35.93 8.68
N ASP A 87 -20.83 -36.84 8.72
CA ASP A 87 -20.73 -37.91 9.70
C ASP A 87 -19.99 -37.45 10.98
N ASP A 88 -19.52 -36.20 11.02
CA ASP A 88 -18.79 -35.62 12.14
C ASP A 88 -19.25 -34.18 12.42
N GLN A 89 -20.18 -34.04 13.36
CA GLN A 89 -20.73 -32.77 13.83
C GLN A 89 -19.91 -32.16 14.97
N LYS A 90 -18.63 -32.53 15.15
CA LYS A 90 -17.80 -32.03 16.26
C LYS A 90 -16.50 -31.39 15.81
N ASN A 91 -16.08 -31.60 14.56
CA ASN A 91 -14.79 -31.14 14.06
C ASN A 91 -14.90 -30.39 12.73
N ILE A 92 -14.02 -29.40 12.57
CA ILE A 92 -13.69 -28.78 11.28
C ILE A 92 -12.37 -29.38 10.81
N TYR A 93 -12.29 -29.79 9.56
CA TYR A 93 -11.09 -30.35 8.96
C TYR A 93 -10.36 -29.30 8.12
N TYR A 94 -9.03 -29.43 8.04
CA TYR A 94 -8.24 -28.56 7.18
C TYR A 94 -7.00 -29.23 6.59
N SER A 95 -6.52 -28.67 5.49
CA SER A 95 -5.23 -28.94 4.88
C SER A 95 -4.64 -27.61 4.38
N SER A 96 -3.32 -27.56 4.24
CA SER A 96 -2.60 -26.35 3.79
C SER A 96 -1.57 -26.67 2.71
N SER A 97 -1.28 -25.66 1.88
CA SER A 97 -0.26 -25.71 0.83
C SER A 97 0.35 -24.33 0.65
N VAL A 98 1.60 -24.22 0.21
CA VAL A 98 2.21 -22.91 -0.10
C VAL A 98 1.59 -22.31 -1.38
N GLU A 99 1.58 -23.08 -2.47
CA GLU A 99 1.08 -22.64 -3.79
C GLU A 99 -0.26 -23.28 -4.21
N GLY A 100 -0.80 -24.18 -3.40
CA GLY A 100 -1.98 -24.98 -3.75
C GLY A 100 -1.67 -26.25 -4.57
N LYS A 101 -0.39 -26.58 -4.77
CA LYS A 101 0.06 -27.73 -5.59
C LYS A 101 0.42 -28.98 -4.79
N SER A 102 0.79 -28.82 -3.53
CA SER A 102 1.18 -29.92 -2.64
C SER A 102 0.59 -29.68 -1.27
N TRP A 103 -0.30 -30.57 -0.84
CA TRP A 103 -1.15 -30.37 0.31
C TRP A 103 -0.70 -31.22 1.50
N SER A 104 -0.78 -30.65 2.70
CA SER A 104 -0.51 -31.38 3.93
C SER A 104 -1.59 -32.43 4.21
N ALA A 105 -1.24 -33.44 5.02
CA ALA A 105 -2.22 -34.42 5.47
C ALA A 105 -3.37 -33.71 6.23
N PRO A 106 -4.64 -34.15 6.04
CA PRO A 106 -5.78 -33.55 6.75
C PRO A 106 -5.60 -33.55 8.27
N LYS A 107 -5.85 -32.39 8.87
CA LYS A 107 -5.92 -32.16 10.30
C LYS A 107 -7.34 -31.77 10.71
N PHE A 108 -7.63 -31.73 12.00
CA PHE A 108 -8.94 -31.34 12.51
C PHE A 108 -8.84 -30.35 13.67
N ILE A 109 -9.91 -29.60 13.86
CA ILE A 109 -10.12 -28.59 14.89
C ILE A 109 -11.38 -29.00 15.66
N PRO A 110 -11.28 -29.36 16.95
CA PRO A 110 -12.45 -29.69 17.75
C PRO A 110 -13.26 -28.42 18.05
N VAL A 111 -14.53 -28.40 17.64
CA VAL A 111 -15.47 -27.28 17.89
C VAL A 111 -16.67 -27.68 18.74
N GLY A 112 -16.78 -28.96 19.09
CA GLY A 112 -17.80 -29.51 19.99
C GLY A 112 -19.17 -29.71 19.34
N SER A 113 -19.63 -28.75 18.54
CA SER A 113 -20.87 -28.83 17.77
C SER A 113 -20.81 -27.99 16.50
N ILE A 114 -21.15 -28.59 15.36
CA ILE A 114 -21.28 -27.90 14.07
C ILE A 114 -22.42 -28.53 13.25
N LEU A 115 -23.23 -27.68 12.59
CA LEU A 115 -24.35 -28.11 11.77
C LEU A 115 -23.90 -28.69 10.43
N THR A 116 -23.41 -27.83 9.53
CA THR A 116 -22.89 -28.24 8.22
C THR A 116 -21.76 -27.34 7.74
N ASP A 117 -21.92 -26.03 7.64
CA ASP A 117 -20.94 -25.19 6.91
C ASP A 117 -19.93 -24.49 7.83
N VAL A 118 -18.70 -24.36 7.31
CA VAL A 118 -17.65 -23.49 7.84
C VAL A 118 -17.34 -22.41 6.83
N SER A 119 -17.03 -21.22 7.31
CA SER A 119 -16.56 -20.09 6.51
C SER A 119 -15.31 -19.49 7.12
N ALA A 120 -14.49 -18.79 6.32
CA ALA A 120 -13.19 -18.28 6.76
C ALA A 120 -12.89 -16.89 6.18
N THR A 121 -12.09 -16.12 6.90
CA THR A 121 -11.46 -14.85 6.45
C THR A 121 -10.22 -14.59 7.31
N VAL A 122 -9.38 -13.63 6.93
CA VAL A 122 -8.35 -13.09 7.84
C VAL A 122 -8.83 -11.77 8.42
N PHE A 123 -8.66 -11.56 9.72
CA PHE A 123 -8.96 -10.28 10.37
C PHE A 123 -7.98 -10.05 11.53
N LYS A 124 -7.42 -8.83 11.63
CA LYS A 124 -6.39 -8.47 12.63
C LYS A 124 -5.28 -9.53 12.77
N GLN A 125 -4.73 -9.97 11.64
CA GLN A 125 -3.64 -10.96 11.57
C GLN A 125 -3.96 -12.35 12.10
N GLU A 126 -5.24 -12.67 12.28
CA GLU A 126 -5.72 -13.99 12.65
C GLU A 126 -6.58 -14.60 11.54
N LEU A 127 -6.42 -15.90 11.31
CA LEU A 127 -7.31 -16.69 10.49
C LEU A 127 -8.57 -16.98 11.30
N VAL A 128 -9.70 -16.40 10.88
CA VAL A 128 -10.98 -16.46 11.58
C VAL A 128 -11.91 -17.42 10.86
N LEU A 129 -12.45 -18.40 11.58
CA LEU A 129 -13.47 -19.32 11.11
C LEU A 129 -14.81 -19.02 11.77
N THR A 130 -15.88 -18.97 10.98
CA THR A 130 -17.26 -18.87 11.47
C THR A 130 -18.06 -20.10 11.06
N PHE A 131 -18.96 -20.54 11.94
CA PHE A 131 -19.79 -21.71 11.72
C PHE A 131 -21.02 -21.69 12.63
N ALA A 132 -22.07 -22.42 12.26
CA ALA A 132 -23.25 -22.59 13.11
C ALA A 132 -23.19 -23.92 13.86
N ASP A 133 -23.56 -23.93 15.14
CA ASP A 133 -23.79 -25.19 15.88
C ASP A 133 -25.09 -25.88 15.43
N VAL A 134 -25.36 -27.08 15.96
CA VAL A 134 -26.56 -27.85 15.57
C VAL A 134 -27.89 -27.18 15.96
N GLN A 135 -27.87 -26.16 16.82
CA GLN A 135 -29.03 -25.31 17.14
C GLN A 135 -29.13 -24.08 16.22
N GLY A 136 -28.19 -23.91 15.28
CA GLY A 136 -28.15 -22.77 14.38
C GLY A 136 -27.55 -21.50 14.99
N ARG A 137 -26.90 -21.58 16.15
CA ARG A 137 -26.26 -20.43 16.80
C ARG A 137 -24.88 -20.20 16.17
N LEU A 138 -24.57 -18.94 15.87
CA LEU A 138 -23.32 -18.57 15.22
C LEU A 138 -22.16 -18.58 16.22
N ASN A 139 -21.07 -19.23 15.85
CA ASN A 139 -19.84 -19.31 16.62
C ASN A 139 -18.64 -18.93 15.76
N THR A 140 -17.55 -18.56 16.43
CA THR A 140 -16.28 -18.21 15.81
C THR A 140 -15.10 -18.84 16.55
N ILE A 141 -14.03 -19.13 15.83
CA ILE A 141 -12.73 -19.53 16.37
C ILE A 141 -11.63 -18.93 15.51
N SER A 142 -10.52 -18.49 16.11
CA SER A 142 -9.42 -17.87 15.36
C SER A 142 -8.05 -18.49 15.70
N SER A 143 -7.10 -18.32 14.78
CA SER A 143 -5.73 -18.78 14.92
C SER A 143 -4.74 -17.73 14.41
N ARG A 144 -3.65 -17.50 15.17
CA ARG A 144 -2.57 -16.56 14.80
C ARG A 144 -1.54 -17.15 13.84
N ASP A 145 -1.48 -18.47 13.73
CA ASP A 145 -0.50 -19.21 12.93
C ASP A 145 -1.16 -20.22 11.96
N GLY A 146 -2.50 -20.31 11.99
CA GLY A 146 -3.31 -21.19 11.15
C GLY A 146 -3.26 -22.66 11.55
N SER A 147 -2.59 -23.02 12.65
CA SER A 147 -2.39 -24.41 13.08
C SER A 147 -2.66 -24.65 14.56
N GLY A 148 -2.35 -23.68 15.42
CA GLY A 148 -2.72 -23.62 16.83
C GLY A 148 -4.10 -22.98 16.98
N TRP A 149 -5.05 -23.75 17.50
CA TRP A 149 -6.43 -23.33 17.71
C TRP A 149 -6.79 -23.39 19.19
N PRO A 150 -7.52 -22.40 19.74
CA PRO A 150 -7.95 -22.44 21.13
C PRO A 150 -8.93 -23.60 21.37
N PRO A 151 -9.01 -24.13 22.61
CA PRO A 151 -9.84 -25.28 22.91
C PRO A 151 -11.35 -24.97 22.95
N ASN A 152 -11.73 -23.69 23.09
CA ASN A 152 -13.11 -23.25 23.19
C ASN A 152 -13.43 -22.27 22.07
N VAL A 153 -14.65 -22.37 21.55
CA VAL A 153 -15.18 -21.47 20.53
C VAL A 153 -15.90 -20.30 21.19
N SER A 154 -15.97 -19.16 20.50
CA SER A 154 -16.64 -17.95 20.98
C SER A 154 -18.01 -17.82 20.31
N SER A 155 -19.05 -17.54 21.10
CA SER A 155 -20.39 -17.28 20.57
C SER A 155 -20.45 -15.88 19.95
N VAL A 156 -21.18 -15.75 18.84
CA VAL A 156 -21.47 -14.48 18.17
C VAL A 156 -22.91 -14.09 18.49
N PRO A 157 -23.19 -12.84 18.91
CA PRO A 157 -24.51 -12.45 19.39
C PRO A 157 -25.50 -12.26 18.23
N THR A 158 -26.15 -13.33 17.81
CA THR A 158 -27.22 -13.31 16.80
C THR A 158 -28.59 -13.53 17.43
N VAL A 159 -29.63 -12.91 16.86
CA VAL A 159 -31.02 -13.14 17.26
C VAL A 159 -31.60 -14.29 16.43
N HIS A 160 -31.32 -14.29 15.13
CA HIS A 160 -31.78 -15.32 14.20
C HIS A 160 -30.77 -16.46 14.07
N THR A 161 -31.25 -17.61 13.58
CA THR A 161 -30.38 -18.75 13.27
C THR A 161 -29.51 -18.44 12.04
N ALA A 162 -28.23 -18.84 12.08
CA ALA A 162 -27.21 -18.48 11.10
C ALA A 162 -26.71 -19.69 10.29
N ALA A 163 -27.64 -20.56 9.88
CA ALA A 163 -27.33 -21.82 9.21
C ALA A 163 -26.44 -21.63 7.97
N SER A 164 -26.69 -20.58 7.17
CA SER A 164 -25.71 -20.07 6.21
C SER A 164 -25.14 -18.76 6.75
N ASN A 165 -23.82 -18.74 6.96
CA ASN A 165 -23.08 -17.57 7.40
C ASN A 165 -21.80 -17.42 6.56
N LYS A 166 -21.40 -16.18 6.32
CA LYS A 166 -20.21 -15.83 5.54
C LYS A 166 -19.53 -14.59 6.14
N PRO A 167 -18.28 -14.70 6.62
CA PRO A 167 -17.50 -13.58 7.07
C PRO A 167 -16.85 -12.86 5.88
N VAL A 168 -16.68 -11.55 6.00
CA VAL A 168 -15.96 -10.71 5.03
C VAL A 168 -15.41 -9.49 5.77
N VAL A 169 -14.20 -9.06 5.45
CA VAL A 169 -13.65 -7.81 6.02
C VAL A 169 -14.00 -6.65 5.12
N TYR A 170 -14.58 -5.59 5.67
CA TYR A 170 -14.93 -4.40 4.91
C TYR A 170 -14.80 -3.15 5.80
N ASN A 171 -14.20 -2.08 5.27
CA ASN A 171 -13.99 -0.81 5.98
C ASN A 171 -13.37 -0.97 7.39
N GLY A 172 -12.40 -1.88 7.54
CA GLY A 172 -11.70 -2.12 8.80
C GLY A 172 -12.48 -2.93 9.84
N GLN A 173 -13.65 -3.48 9.48
CA GLN A 173 -14.47 -4.31 10.36
C GLN A 173 -14.66 -5.71 9.77
N LEU A 174 -14.79 -6.71 10.63
CA LEU A 174 -15.23 -8.04 10.24
C LEU A 174 -16.75 -8.07 10.21
N PHE A 175 -17.34 -8.21 9.03
CA PHE A 175 -18.77 -8.47 8.85
C PHE A 175 -18.99 -9.98 8.86
N VAL A 176 -20.05 -10.44 9.52
CA VAL A 176 -20.58 -11.79 9.31
C VAL A 176 -22.02 -11.68 8.86
N LEU A 177 -22.25 -11.99 7.58
CA LEU A 177 -23.57 -11.99 6.98
C LEU A 177 -24.18 -13.38 7.08
N TYR A 178 -25.48 -13.47 7.31
CA TYR A 178 -26.17 -14.75 7.44
C TYR A 178 -27.66 -14.64 7.12
N ASN A 179 -28.27 -15.80 6.88
CA ASN A 179 -29.71 -15.95 6.79
C ASN A 179 -30.17 -17.23 7.50
N GLU A 180 -31.42 -17.20 7.93
CA GLU A 180 -32.10 -18.39 8.43
C GLU A 180 -32.29 -19.41 7.31
N ASN A 181 -32.36 -20.69 7.66
CA ASN A 181 -32.67 -21.72 6.68
C ASN A 181 -34.05 -21.47 6.06
N ARG A 182 -34.08 -21.17 4.74
CA ARG A 182 -35.28 -20.72 4.01
C ARG A 182 -35.88 -19.40 4.55
N GLY A 183 -35.05 -18.54 5.13
CA GLY A 183 -35.42 -17.18 5.52
C GLY A 183 -35.63 -16.25 4.33
N LYS A 184 -36.27 -15.11 4.57
CA LYS A 184 -36.54 -14.07 3.55
C LYS A 184 -35.64 -12.83 3.69
N ALA A 185 -34.84 -12.77 4.75
CA ALA A 185 -33.98 -11.64 5.06
C ALA A 185 -32.53 -12.09 5.19
N VAL A 186 -31.63 -11.15 4.92
CA VAL A 186 -30.21 -11.25 5.26
C VAL A 186 -29.96 -10.36 6.46
N TYR A 187 -29.21 -10.89 7.43
CA TYR A 187 -28.79 -10.21 8.64
C TYR A 187 -27.27 -10.10 8.65
N TYR A 188 -26.75 -9.19 9.46
CA TYR A 188 -25.32 -9.10 9.69
C TYR A 188 -25.00 -8.58 11.09
N VAL A 189 -23.83 -8.98 11.56
CA VAL A 189 -23.14 -8.43 12.73
C VAL A 189 -21.74 -7.99 12.31
N THR A 190 -21.20 -6.98 12.98
CA THR A 190 -19.84 -6.49 12.74
C THR A 190 -18.98 -6.59 13.99
N TYR A 191 -17.70 -6.92 13.83
CA TYR A 191 -16.70 -6.93 14.89
C TYR A 191 -15.59 -5.92 14.58
N ASP A 192 -15.33 -5.01 15.52
CA ASP A 192 -14.27 -3.99 15.43
C ASP A 192 -12.91 -4.50 15.98
N GLY A 193 -12.86 -5.76 16.40
CA GLY A 193 -11.72 -6.35 17.09
C GLY A 193 -11.73 -6.18 18.61
N VAL A 194 -12.78 -5.55 19.16
CA VAL A 194 -13.00 -5.41 20.60
C VAL A 194 -14.37 -5.98 20.95
N LYS A 195 -15.42 -5.57 20.24
CA LYS A 195 -16.81 -5.96 20.51
C LYS A 195 -17.59 -6.26 19.24
N TRP A 196 -18.56 -7.15 19.37
CA TRP A 196 -19.58 -7.39 18.35
C TRP A 196 -20.67 -6.31 18.42
N SER A 197 -21.18 -5.91 17.26
CA SER A 197 -22.40 -5.10 17.18
C SER A 197 -23.63 -5.93 17.54
N SER A 198 -24.75 -5.25 17.79
CA SER A 198 -26.06 -5.90 17.67
C SER A 198 -26.29 -6.36 16.23
N GLU A 199 -27.11 -7.40 16.07
CA GLU A 199 -27.63 -7.82 14.77
C GLU A 199 -28.35 -6.66 14.08
N LYS A 200 -28.14 -6.56 12.77
CA LYS A 200 -28.83 -5.63 11.88
C LYS A 200 -29.42 -6.40 10.70
N THR A 201 -30.59 -5.98 10.25
CA THR A 201 -31.15 -6.47 8.99
C THR A 201 -30.47 -5.74 7.83
N ALA A 202 -29.83 -6.49 6.94
CA ALA A 202 -29.25 -5.94 5.70
C ALA A 202 -30.39 -5.56 4.74
N PHE A 203 -31.22 -6.54 4.40
CA PHE A 203 -32.39 -6.37 3.55
C PHE A 203 -33.35 -7.56 3.72
N GLN A 204 -34.60 -7.35 3.31
CA GLN A 204 -35.63 -8.37 3.28
C GLN A 204 -36.25 -8.45 1.88
N GLU A 205 -36.39 -9.67 1.38
CA GLU A 205 -37.00 -9.99 0.10
C GLU A 205 -38.49 -10.35 0.29
N GLY A 206 -39.25 -10.33 -0.81
CA GLY A 206 -40.71 -10.48 -0.80
C GLY A 206 -41.20 -11.90 -0.47
N PRO A 207 -41.85 -12.61 -1.42
CA PRO A 207 -42.34 -13.97 -1.14
C PRO A 207 -41.23 -15.02 -1.13
N GLU A 208 -40.12 -14.77 -1.82
CA GLU A 208 -39.06 -15.75 -2.08
C GLU A 208 -38.11 -15.95 -0.88
N THR A 209 -37.63 -17.18 -0.73
CA THR A 209 -36.68 -17.55 0.34
C THR A 209 -35.25 -17.65 -0.18
N ILE A 210 -34.30 -17.15 0.60
CA ILE A 210 -32.87 -17.16 0.30
C ILE A 210 -32.29 -18.53 0.70
N VAL A 211 -31.50 -19.11 -0.20
CA VAL A 211 -30.84 -20.41 -0.01
C VAL A 211 -29.40 -20.23 0.45
N ASN A 212 -28.67 -19.34 -0.23
CA ASN A 212 -27.27 -19.08 0.09
C ASN A 212 -26.89 -17.64 -0.25
N LEU A 213 -25.82 -17.16 0.40
CA LEU A 213 -25.19 -15.87 0.19
C LEU A 213 -23.69 -16.02 -0.04
N VAL A 214 -23.14 -15.11 -0.83
CA VAL A 214 -21.74 -15.06 -1.22
C VAL A 214 -21.29 -13.59 -1.18
N PRO A 215 -20.75 -13.11 -0.04
CA PRO A 215 -20.19 -11.78 0.05
C PRO A 215 -18.78 -11.72 -0.55
N VAL A 216 -18.44 -10.60 -1.17
CA VAL A 216 -17.09 -10.28 -1.66
C VAL A 216 -16.92 -8.76 -1.70
N VAL A 217 -15.75 -8.24 -1.33
CA VAL A 217 -15.44 -6.83 -1.55
C VAL A 217 -14.82 -6.68 -2.92
N TYR A 218 -15.41 -5.82 -3.74
CA TYR A 218 -14.96 -5.61 -5.10
C TYR A 218 -15.27 -4.21 -5.57
N ASN A 219 -14.24 -3.57 -6.12
CA ASN A 219 -14.29 -2.17 -6.55
C ASN A 219 -14.70 -1.23 -5.40
N GLY A 220 -14.22 -1.52 -4.19
CA GLY A 220 -14.45 -0.67 -3.03
C GLY A 220 -15.79 -0.81 -2.31
N ASP A 221 -16.72 -1.62 -2.84
CA ASP A 221 -18.01 -1.92 -2.23
C ASP A 221 -18.06 -3.35 -1.70
N LEU A 222 -18.78 -3.57 -0.60
CA LEU A 222 -19.17 -4.91 -0.18
C LEU A 222 -20.35 -5.38 -1.05
N ARG A 223 -20.14 -6.43 -1.83
CA ARG A 223 -21.18 -7.04 -2.68
C ARG A 223 -21.68 -8.31 -2.04
N VAL A 224 -22.99 -8.51 -2.07
CA VAL A 224 -23.62 -9.74 -1.59
C VAL A 224 -24.41 -10.34 -2.73
N TYR A 225 -23.87 -11.43 -3.29
CA TYR A 225 -24.59 -12.27 -4.24
C TYR A 225 -25.42 -13.29 -3.47
N TYR A 226 -26.64 -13.56 -3.91
CA TYR A 226 -27.53 -14.49 -3.24
C TYR A 226 -28.44 -15.24 -4.21
N THR A 227 -28.85 -16.44 -3.79
CA THR A 227 -29.71 -17.33 -4.57
C THR A 227 -31.04 -17.55 -3.88
N PHE A 228 -32.13 -17.45 -4.64
CA PHE A 228 -33.45 -17.87 -4.20
C PHE A 228 -33.67 -19.36 -4.41
N PHE A 229 -34.62 -19.92 -3.66
CA PHE A 229 -35.02 -21.32 -3.78
C PHE A 229 -35.59 -21.66 -5.17
N ASN A 230 -36.18 -20.69 -5.86
CA ASN A 230 -36.68 -20.83 -7.23
C ASN A 230 -35.57 -20.73 -8.31
N GLY A 231 -34.31 -20.60 -7.91
CA GLY A 231 -33.17 -20.48 -8.83
C GLY A 231 -32.82 -19.05 -9.25
N GLY A 232 -33.57 -18.04 -8.81
CA GLY A 232 -33.28 -16.64 -9.07
C GLY A 232 -31.95 -16.20 -8.45
N LEU A 233 -31.12 -15.49 -9.22
CA LEU A 233 -29.79 -15.05 -8.82
C LEU A 233 -29.72 -13.52 -8.80
N PHE A 234 -29.28 -12.96 -7.67
CA PHE A 234 -29.31 -11.52 -7.44
C PHE A 234 -28.07 -11.02 -6.70
N GLU A 235 -27.88 -9.70 -6.75
CA GLU A 235 -26.88 -8.96 -6.01
C GLU A 235 -27.48 -7.73 -5.34
N ARG A 236 -26.89 -7.35 -4.21
CA ARG A 236 -26.98 -6.02 -3.61
C ARG A 236 -25.59 -5.58 -3.17
N THR A 237 -25.33 -4.29 -3.29
CA THR A 237 -24.10 -3.66 -2.79
C THR A 237 -24.33 -2.99 -1.45
N TYR A 238 -23.29 -2.89 -0.64
CA TYR A 238 -23.21 -2.08 0.56
C TYR A 238 -22.05 -1.10 0.38
N ASP A 239 -22.39 0.17 0.19
CA ASP A 239 -21.43 1.21 -0.14
C ASP A 239 -20.60 1.64 1.07
N ARG A 240 -19.57 2.47 0.84
CA ARG A 240 -18.73 2.99 1.93
C ARG A 240 -19.46 3.97 2.85
N GLY A 241 -20.54 4.59 2.37
CA GLY A 241 -21.44 5.43 3.15
C GLY A 241 -22.34 4.63 4.11
N GLY A 242 -22.29 3.29 4.05
CA GLY A 242 -23.02 2.41 4.93
C GLY A 242 -24.45 2.13 4.48
N ASN A 243 -24.75 2.26 3.19
CA ASN A 243 -26.08 2.07 2.63
C ASN A 243 -26.16 0.83 1.74
N TRP A 244 -27.28 0.11 1.82
CA TRP A 244 -27.60 -1.02 0.94
C TRP A 244 -28.23 -0.54 -0.37
N GLY A 245 -27.67 -0.98 -1.49
CA GLY A 245 -28.17 -0.72 -2.82
C GLY A 245 -29.44 -1.50 -3.19
N ALA A 246 -29.99 -1.16 -4.36
CA ALA A 246 -31.13 -1.86 -4.93
C ALA A 246 -30.79 -3.30 -5.35
N LYS A 247 -31.79 -4.18 -5.37
CA LYS A 247 -31.65 -5.55 -5.89
C LYS A 247 -31.38 -5.52 -7.39
N GLN A 248 -30.33 -6.20 -7.82
CA GLN A 248 -29.96 -6.35 -9.23
C GLN A 248 -29.93 -7.82 -9.63
N GLY A 249 -30.40 -8.16 -10.83
CA GLY A 249 -30.42 -9.53 -11.33
C GLY A 249 -29.10 -9.91 -11.99
N LEU A 250 -28.66 -11.16 -11.80
CA LEU A 250 -27.48 -11.71 -12.47
C LEU A 250 -27.86 -12.37 -13.80
N THR A 251 -26.94 -12.32 -14.77
CA THR A 251 -27.09 -13.00 -16.06
C THR A 251 -25.84 -13.82 -16.40
N GLY A 252 -26.01 -14.89 -17.19
CA GLY A 252 -24.92 -15.75 -17.66
C GLY A 252 -24.51 -16.89 -16.71
N ILE A 253 -25.11 -16.97 -15.51
CA ILE A 253 -25.05 -18.14 -14.63
C ILE A 253 -26.40 -18.87 -14.71
N PRO A 254 -26.45 -20.18 -15.02
CA PRO A 254 -27.68 -20.96 -14.96
C PRO A 254 -28.25 -20.98 -13.53
N GLY A 255 -29.54 -20.68 -13.36
CA GLY A 255 -30.24 -20.70 -12.07
C GLY A 255 -30.51 -22.11 -11.49
N ASN A 256 -29.79 -23.14 -11.98
CA ASN A 256 -30.05 -24.53 -11.64
C ASN A 256 -29.32 -24.97 -10.35
N SER A 257 -28.44 -24.13 -9.80
CA SER A 257 -27.64 -24.43 -8.61
C SER A 257 -27.35 -23.17 -7.81
N PRO A 258 -27.28 -23.25 -6.46
CA PRO A 258 -26.95 -22.11 -5.63
C PRO A 258 -25.53 -21.61 -5.91
N LEU A 259 -25.32 -20.31 -5.71
CA LEU A 259 -23.99 -19.70 -5.62
C LEU A 259 -23.30 -20.18 -4.34
N ASN A 260 -21.98 -20.39 -4.36
CA ASN A 260 -21.28 -20.99 -3.20
C ASN A 260 -20.15 -20.13 -2.64
N SER A 261 -19.30 -19.61 -3.50
CA SER A 261 -18.09 -18.88 -3.12
C SER A 261 -17.71 -17.88 -4.21
N ALA A 262 -17.12 -16.75 -3.84
CA ALA A 262 -16.59 -15.76 -4.75
C ALA A 262 -15.21 -15.30 -4.28
N THR A 263 -14.38 -14.91 -5.24
CA THR A 263 -13.08 -14.29 -4.99
C THR A 263 -12.74 -13.34 -6.14
N MET A 264 -11.68 -12.56 -6.00
CA MET A 264 -11.17 -11.72 -7.07
C MET A 264 -9.69 -12.00 -7.31
N VAL A 265 -9.28 -11.88 -8.57
CA VAL A 265 -7.87 -11.83 -8.97
C VAL A 265 -7.72 -10.61 -9.86
N ASN A 266 -6.89 -9.66 -9.45
CA ASN A 266 -6.83 -8.32 -10.06
C ASN A 266 -8.24 -7.69 -10.22
N GLU A 267 -8.58 -7.21 -11.41
CA GLU A 267 -9.89 -6.58 -11.67
C GLU A 267 -11.04 -7.56 -11.95
N ARG A 268 -10.81 -8.88 -11.92
CA ARG A 268 -11.82 -9.86 -12.32
C ARG A 268 -12.38 -10.62 -11.14
N LEU A 269 -13.71 -10.66 -11.04
CA LEU A 269 -14.42 -11.50 -10.09
C LEU A 269 -14.58 -12.91 -10.63
N PHE A 270 -14.52 -13.88 -9.72
CA PHE A 270 -14.86 -15.27 -9.94
C PHE A 270 -15.93 -15.69 -8.95
N ILE A 271 -16.90 -16.46 -9.41
CA ILE A 271 -17.97 -17.02 -8.57
C ILE A 271 -18.24 -18.47 -8.94
N SER A 272 -18.51 -19.31 -7.96
CA SER A 272 -18.90 -20.70 -8.18
C SER A 272 -20.41 -20.90 -8.02
N SER A 273 -20.98 -21.74 -8.88
CA SER A 273 -22.35 -22.24 -8.80
C SER A 273 -22.36 -23.73 -9.12
N GLY A 274 -22.86 -24.55 -8.20
CA GLY A 274 -22.58 -25.98 -8.23
C GLY A 274 -21.06 -26.24 -8.35
N PRO A 275 -20.63 -27.21 -9.18
CA PRO A 275 -19.22 -27.52 -9.39
C PRO A 275 -18.54 -26.63 -10.46
N ASN A 276 -19.23 -25.60 -10.96
CA ASN A 276 -18.75 -24.76 -12.06
C ASN A 276 -18.31 -23.38 -11.54
N THR A 277 -17.32 -22.79 -12.22
CA THR A 277 -16.82 -21.45 -11.96
C THR A 277 -17.15 -20.53 -13.13
N TYR A 278 -17.51 -19.30 -12.80
CA TYR A 278 -17.82 -18.23 -13.74
C TYR A 278 -16.96 -17.02 -13.42
N TYR A 279 -16.72 -16.18 -14.42
CA TYR A 279 -15.99 -14.92 -14.25
C TYR A 279 -16.85 -13.73 -14.69
N SER A 280 -16.58 -12.55 -14.13
CA SER A 280 -17.27 -11.31 -14.52
C SER A 280 -16.92 -10.93 -15.95
N ALA A 281 -17.93 -10.93 -16.82
CA ALA A 281 -17.82 -10.65 -18.26
C ALA A 281 -18.14 -9.20 -18.60
N ASP A 282 -18.72 -8.46 -17.68
CA ASP A 282 -18.86 -7.01 -17.74
C ASP A 282 -17.61 -6.30 -17.20
N SER A 283 -17.27 -5.20 -17.84
CA SER A 283 -16.28 -4.26 -17.33
C SER A 283 -16.97 -3.19 -16.48
N ILE A 284 -16.18 -2.53 -15.62
CA ILE A 284 -16.65 -1.36 -14.89
C ILE A 284 -16.96 -0.28 -15.93
N GLY A 285 -18.24 0.07 -16.07
CA GLY A 285 -18.65 1.20 -16.91
C GLY A 285 -18.05 2.52 -16.40
N PRO A 286 -17.95 3.57 -17.22
CA PRO A 286 -17.34 4.86 -16.85
C PRO A 286 -18.04 5.62 -15.70
N THR A 287 -19.17 5.11 -15.21
CA THR A 287 -19.93 5.59 -14.04
C THR A 287 -19.79 4.67 -12.82
N GLY A 288 -18.88 3.68 -12.85
CA GLY A 288 -18.57 2.80 -11.72
C GLY A 288 -19.57 1.66 -11.44
N SER A 289 -20.70 1.59 -12.16
CA SER A 289 -21.90 0.93 -11.63
C SER A 289 -22.28 -0.44 -12.24
N ALA A 290 -21.43 -1.12 -13.02
CA ALA A 290 -21.89 -2.29 -13.80
C ALA A 290 -20.95 -3.50 -13.92
N ALA A 291 -19.85 -3.61 -13.18
CA ALA A 291 -19.10 -4.87 -13.14
C ALA A 291 -19.69 -5.83 -12.10
N GLY A 292 -19.73 -7.14 -12.40
CA GLY A 292 -20.19 -8.20 -11.51
C GLY A 292 -21.63 -8.68 -11.71
N LEU A 293 -22.35 -8.23 -12.75
CA LEU A 293 -23.75 -8.61 -13.00
C LEU A 293 -23.91 -9.58 -14.18
N LYS A 294 -22.98 -9.51 -15.14
CA LYS A 294 -22.90 -10.39 -16.30
C LYS A 294 -21.74 -11.34 -16.15
N TRP A 295 -22.03 -12.63 -16.29
CA TRP A 295 -21.06 -13.69 -16.05
C TRP A 295 -20.87 -14.54 -17.30
N ALA A 296 -19.67 -15.10 -17.44
CA ALA A 296 -19.38 -16.09 -18.47
C ALA A 296 -18.79 -17.34 -17.81
N PRO A 297 -19.04 -18.54 -18.37
CA PRO A 297 -18.40 -19.76 -17.91
C PRO A 297 -16.87 -19.62 -17.93
N TYR A 298 -16.22 -19.95 -16.81
CA TYR A 298 -14.77 -19.97 -16.69
C TYR A 298 -14.25 -21.41 -16.75
N TYR A 299 -14.71 -22.24 -15.83
CA TYR A 299 -14.27 -23.62 -15.66
C TYR A 299 -15.48 -24.49 -15.33
N ALA A 300 -15.60 -25.61 -16.04
CA ALA A 300 -16.59 -26.63 -15.76
C ALA A 300 -15.87 -27.88 -15.25
N PHE A 301 -16.15 -28.28 -14.01
CA PHE A 301 -15.50 -29.44 -13.43
C PHE A 301 -15.89 -30.72 -14.18
N PRO A 302 -14.93 -31.56 -14.64
CA PRO A 302 -15.22 -32.69 -15.52
C PRO A 302 -15.81 -33.93 -14.81
N GLY A 303 -15.90 -33.93 -13.48
CA GLY A 303 -16.38 -35.09 -12.72
C GLY A 303 -17.89 -35.29 -12.75
N ARG A 304 -18.34 -36.54 -12.96
CA ARG A 304 -19.76 -36.93 -13.07
C ARG A 304 -20.57 -36.79 -11.77
N SER A 305 -19.94 -36.40 -10.67
CA SER A 305 -20.44 -36.62 -9.31
C SER A 305 -19.81 -35.66 -8.30
N ALA A 306 -19.80 -34.36 -8.63
CA ALA A 306 -19.15 -33.31 -7.85
C ALA A 306 -20.14 -32.47 -7.04
N TYR A 307 -19.71 -32.04 -5.85
CA TYR A 307 -20.41 -31.10 -4.98
C TYR A 307 -20.01 -29.66 -5.29
N PRO A 308 -20.67 -28.66 -4.68
CA PRO A 308 -20.37 -27.28 -4.99
C PRO A 308 -18.95 -26.88 -4.58
N SER A 309 -18.29 -26.12 -5.45
CA SER A 309 -16.87 -25.79 -5.32
C SER A 309 -16.61 -24.53 -4.50
N GLY A 310 -15.59 -24.58 -3.65
CA GLY A 310 -14.99 -23.40 -3.01
C GLY A 310 -14.02 -22.68 -3.93
N LEU A 311 -13.88 -21.37 -3.79
CA LEU A 311 -12.89 -20.54 -4.49
C LEU A 311 -11.94 -19.89 -3.48
N GLY A 312 -10.70 -19.69 -3.90
CA GLY A 312 -9.72 -18.88 -3.19
C GLY A 312 -8.53 -18.54 -4.08
N VAL A 313 -7.56 -17.83 -3.53
CA VAL A 313 -6.39 -17.34 -4.28
C VAL A 313 -5.12 -17.65 -3.51
N SER A 314 -4.07 -18.08 -4.22
CA SER A 314 -2.70 -18.07 -3.71
C SER A 314 -2.01 -16.79 -4.17
N TYR A 315 -1.42 -16.07 -3.21
CA TYR A 315 -0.61 -14.89 -3.48
C TYR A 315 0.88 -15.19 -3.60
N ALA A 316 1.33 -16.43 -3.39
CA ALA A 316 2.75 -16.78 -3.32
C ALA A 316 3.57 -16.26 -4.53
N ILE A 317 4.67 -15.58 -4.24
CA ILE A 317 5.65 -15.14 -5.25
C ILE A 317 6.40 -16.36 -5.78
N THR A 318 6.59 -16.40 -7.09
CA THR A 318 7.35 -17.44 -7.79
C THR A 318 8.40 -16.84 -8.69
N THR A 319 9.33 -17.66 -9.18
CA THR A 319 10.36 -17.22 -10.13
C THR A 319 9.75 -16.55 -11.36
N SER A 320 8.56 -16.99 -11.80
CA SER A 320 7.85 -16.38 -12.92
C SER A 320 7.49 -14.91 -12.66
N ASP A 321 7.13 -14.51 -11.44
CA ASP A 321 6.84 -13.10 -11.14
C ASP A 321 8.08 -12.20 -11.34
N LEU A 322 9.28 -12.78 -11.22
CA LEU A 322 10.55 -12.08 -11.34
C LEU A 322 11.11 -12.08 -12.78
N THR A 323 10.84 -13.13 -13.56
CA THR A 323 11.47 -13.35 -14.87
C THR A 323 10.50 -13.23 -16.05
N ALA A 324 9.19 -13.25 -15.81
CA ALA A 324 8.22 -13.07 -16.88
C ALA A 324 8.30 -11.65 -17.44
N ARG A 325 8.11 -11.55 -18.75
CA ARG A 325 8.02 -10.28 -19.45
C ARG A 325 6.68 -9.61 -19.15
N ASP A 326 6.66 -8.31 -19.32
CA ASP A 326 5.47 -7.48 -19.11
C ASP A 326 4.89 -7.52 -17.69
N PRO A 327 5.70 -7.30 -16.64
CA PRO A 327 5.19 -7.10 -15.29
C PRO A 327 4.36 -5.79 -15.22
N GLN A 328 3.04 -5.94 -15.25
CA GLN A 328 1.97 -4.98 -14.92
C GLN A 328 1.83 -4.59 -13.43
N LEU A 329 1.63 -3.32 -13.13
CA LEU A 329 1.31 -2.92 -11.77
C LEU A 329 0.06 -3.66 -11.22
N PRO A 330 0.11 -4.31 -10.03
CA PRO A 330 -1.05 -5.04 -9.48
C PRO A 330 -2.22 -4.10 -9.23
N VAL A 331 -3.41 -4.39 -9.75
CA VAL A 331 -4.49 -3.40 -9.76
C VAL A 331 -5.24 -3.29 -8.43
N ASP A 332 -5.47 -4.42 -7.77
CA ASP A 332 -6.16 -4.47 -6.48
C ASP A 332 -5.86 -5.78 -5.75
N LEU A 333 -6.30 -5.85 -4.50
CA LEU A 333 -6.27 -7.03 -3.65
C LEU A 333 -7.65 -7.23 -3.01
N PRO A 334 -8.07 -8.48 -2.72
CA PRO A 334 -9.24 -8.66 -1.87
C PRO A 334 -8.95 -8.23 -0.44
N THR A 335 -10.01 -7.94 0.29
CA THR A 335 -9.93 -7.69 1.73
C THR A 335 -9.82 -8.99 2.52
N GLY A 336 -9.46 -8.88 3.80
CA GLY A 336 -9.37 -10.04 4.69
C GLY A 336 -8.16 -10.92 4.40
N LEU A 337 -7.00 -10.29 4.24
CA LEU A 337 -5.70 -10.90 3.99
C LEU A 337 -4.73 -10.73 5.16
N SER A 338 -3.65 -11.51 5.15
CA SER A 338 -2.55 -11.42 6.12
C SER A 338 -1.49 -10.39 5.72
N HIS A 339 -0.57 -10.07 6.64
CA HIS A 339 0.48 -9.08 6.34
C HIS A 339 1.42 -9.58 5.25
N THR A 340 1.65 -10.89 5.25
CA THR A 340 2.42 -11.60 4.21
C THR A 340 1.86 -11.34 2.81
N ASP A 341 0.54 -11.31 2.64
CA ASP A 341 -0.09 -11.05 1.35
C ASP A 341 0.11 -9.58 0.92
N TYR A 342 0.03 -8.62 1.86
CA TYR A 342 0.37 -7.21 1.59
C TYR A 342 1.83 -7.01 1.21
N ALA A 343 2.75 -7.71 1.88
CA ALA A 343 4.18 -7.67 1.54
C ALA A 343 4.43 -8.26 0.15
N THR A 344 3.66 -9.26 -0.25
CA THR A 344 3.72 -9.83 -1.61
C THR A 344 3.26 -8.83 -2.67
N PHE A 345 2.15 -8.13 -2.42
CA PHE A 345 1.69 -7.05 -3.30
C PHE A 345 2.69 -5.91 -3.43
N ALA A 346 3.35 -5.54 -2.32
CA ALA A 346 4.42 -4.55 -2.32
C ALA A 346 5.59 -4.97 -3.23
N TRP A 347 6.04 -6.23 -3.13
CA TRP A 347 7.08 -6.78 -4.01
C TRP A 347 6.66 -6.81 -5.48
N ARG A 348 5.43 -7.21 -5.79
CA ARG A 348 4.91 -7.18 -7.17
C ARG A 348 4.82 -5.77 -7.74
N SER A 349 4.45 -4.79 -6.91
CA SER A 349 4.50 -3.37 -7.28
C SER A 349 5.94 -2.94 -7.58
N PHE A 350 6.91 -3.37 -6.77
CA PHE A 350 8.32 -3.11 -7.02
C PHE A 350 8.83 -3.75 -8.32
N PHE A 351 8.44 -4.99 -8.62
CA PHE A 351 8.80 -5.66 -9.88
C PHE A 351 8.28 -4.91 -11.10
N ALA A 352 7.00 -4.50 -11.07
CA ALA A 352 6.38 -3.74 -12.15
C ALA A 352 7.06 -2.37 -12.37
N LEU A 353 7.21 -1.61 -11.28
CA LEU A 353 7.75 -0.26 -11.34
C LEU A 353 9.23 -0.22 -11.72
N ASN A 354 10.00 -1.25 -11.35
CA ASN A 354 11.39 -1.41 -11.72
C ASN A 354 11.59 -2.30 -12.95
N ASN A 355 10.55 -2.57 -13.74
CA ASN A 355 10.72 -2.92 -15.14
C ASN A 355 11.12 -1.68 -15.95
N THR A 356 11.63 -1.86 -17.18
CA THR A 356 11.91 -0.73 -18.08
C THR A 356 10.62 -0.10 -18.60
N ALA A 357 10.65 1.17 -18.96
CA ALA A 357 9.56 1.84 -19.66
C ALA A 357 9.53 1.44 -21.15
N ALA A 358 8.33 1.39 -21.74
CA ALA A 358 8.15 1.08 -23.15
C ALA A 358 8.75 2.17 -24.05
N ALA A 359 9.44 1.76 -25.11
CA ALA A 359 9.90 2.65 -26.17
C ALA A 359 8.80 2.85 -27.25
N PRO A 360 8.83 3.93 -28.06
CA PRO A 360 9.74 5.07 -27.94
C PRO A 360 9.36 6.02 -26.80
N LEU A 361 10.37 6.54 -26.12
CA LEU A 361 10.23 7.64 -25.16
C LEU A 361 10.42 8.99 -25.88
N PRO A 362 9.73 10.06 -25.47
CA PRO A 362 8.83 10.17 -24.31
C PRO A 362 7.38 9.72 -24.57
N ALA A 363 7.01 9.32 -25.79
CA ALA A 363 5.62 9.03 -26.14
C ALA A 363 4.95 7.99 -25.23
N ASN A 364 5.71 6.99 -24.80
CA ASN A 364 5.25 5.88 -23.97
C ASN A 364 5.68 5.99 -22.49
N ARG A 365 5.96 7.20 -21.98
CA ARG A 365 6.19 7.41 -20.54
C ARG A 365 5.05 6.81 -19.72
N GLY A 366 5.37 6.25 -18.55
CA GLY A 366 4.38 5.68 -17.64
C GLY A 366 3.74 4.37 -18.13
N VAL A 367 4.23 3.79 -19.22
CA VAL A 367 3.82 2.47 -19.74
C VAL A 367 4.99 1.51 -19.57
N GLY A 368 4.76 0.36 -18.92
CA GLY A 368 5.77 -0.69 -18.73
C GLY A 368 6.18 -1.33 -20.06
N ASN A 369 7.44 -1.75 -20.17
CA ASN A 369 7.94 -2.40 -21.38
C ASN A 369 7.48 -3.87 -21.46
N PRO A 370 6.63 -4.24 -22.44
CA PRO A 370 6.12 -5.60 -22.55
C PRO A 370 7.17 -6.61 -23.02
N ALA A 371 8.33 -6.14 -23.52
CA ALA A 371 9.42 -7.00 -23.97
C ALA A 371 10.47 -7.28 -22.88
N SER A 372 10.34 -6.66 -21.70
CA SER A 372 11.30 -6.72 -20.60
C SER A 372 10.67 -7.33 -19.35
N SER A 373 11.51 -7.94 -18.52
CA SER A 373 11.18 -8.42 -17.18
C SER A 373 11.86 -7.58 -16.09
N PHE A 374 11.48 -7.82 -14.83
CA PHE A 374 12.22 -7.30 -13.67
C PHE A 374 13.66 -7.82 -13.60
N ALA A 375 13.88 -9.09 -13.95
CA ALA A 375 15.22 -9.66 -14.02
C ALA A 375 16.10 -8.92 -15.05
N ASP A 376 15.56 -8.59 -16.22
CA ASP A 376 16.31 -7.91 -17.29
C ASP A 376 16.77 -6.51 -16.88
N SER A 377 15.92 -5.75 -16.18
CA SER A 377 16.23 -4.37 -15.81
C SER A 377 17.38 -4.26 -14.81
N GLY A 378 17.65 -5.31 -14.03
CA GLY A 378 18.68 -5.33 -12.99
C GLY A 378 20.04 -5.86 -13.42
N LYS A 379 20.20 -6.35 -14.66
CA LYS A 379 21.43 -7.00 -15.14
C LYS A 379 22.66 -6.09 -15.15
N VAL A 380 22.45 -4.78 -15.14
CA VAL A 380 23.50 -3.76 -15.13
C VAL A 380 23.08 -2.61 -14.21
N PRO A 381 24.05 -1.90 -13.58
CA PRO A 381 23.75 -0.78 -12.69
C PRO A 381 22.91 0.33 -13.32
N GLN A 382 23.19 0.68 -14.57
CA GLN A 382 22.39 1.64 -15.32
C GLN A 382 21.61 0.89 -16.38
N SER A 383 20.30 0.77 -16.18
CA SER A 383 19.43 0.08 -17.13
C SER A 383 19.50 0.73 -18.52
N PRO A 384 19.49 -0.05 -19.63
CA PRO A 384 19.57 0.50 -20.99
C PRO A 384 18.42 1.43 -21.38
N SER A 385 17.27 1.30 -20.71
CA SER A 385 16.11 2.19 -20.80
C SER A 385 15.71 2.60 -19.39
N PRO A 386 15.21 3.82 -19.15
CA PRO A 386 14.69 4.23 -17.85
C PRO A 386 13.69 3.22 -17.30
N LEU A 387 13.70 3.01 -15.99
CA LEU A 387 12.69 2.23 -15.30
C LEU A 387 11.32 2.92 -15.41
N LEU A 388 10.24 2.14 -15.33
CA LEU A 388 8.87 2.61 -15.49
C LEU A 388 8.59 3.80 -14.57
N TRP A 389 8.86 3.66 -13.28
CA TRP A 389 8.63 4.74 -12.32
C TRP A 389 9.49 5.98 -12.59
N GLN A 390 10.70 5.83 -13.14
CA GLN A 390 11.56 6.97 -13.47
C GLN A 390 10.88 7.86 -14.53
N THR A 391 10.09 7.28 -15.42
CA THR A 391 9.36 8.03 -16.45
C THR A 391 8.06 8.69 -15.97
N PHE A 392 7.65 8.47 -14.71
CA PHE A 392 6.52 9.20 -14.12
C PHE A 392 6.75 10.71 -14.11
N ALA A 393 5.69 11.49 -13.96
CA ALA A 393 5.80 12.94 -13.91
C ALA A 393 6.44 13.37 -12.59
N HIS A 394 7.55 14.08 -12.67
CA HIS A 394 8.15 14.72 -11.50
C HIS A 394 7.18 15.73 -10.87
N ARG A 395 7.30 16.02 -9.56
CA ARG A 395 6.40 16.96 -8.87
C ARG A 395 6.26 18.32 -9.56
N THR A 396 7.32 18.83 -10.18
CA THR A 396 7.30 20.10 -10.95
C THR A 396 6.75 19.94 -12.37
N GLU A 397 6.66 18.72 -12.89
CA GLU A 397 5.86 18.44 -14.09
C GLU A 397 4.38 18.32 -13.74
N LEU A 398 4.06 17.78 -12.56
CA LEU A 398 2.69 17.68 -12.05
C LEU A 398 2.12 19.08 -11.73
N PHE A 399 2.91 19.94 -11.08
CA PHE A 399 2.53 21.33 -10.76
C PHE A 399 3.62 22.30 -11.23
N PRO A 400 3.62 22.65 -12.54
CA PRO A 400 4.66 23.47 -13.14
C PRO A 400 4.56 24.94 -12.74
N GLY A 401 5.73 25.60 -12.63
CA GLY A 401 5.82 27.04 -12.33
C GLY A 401 5.26 27.95 -13.44
N THR A 402 5.11 27.43 -14.66
CA THR A 402 4.54 28.13 -15.81
C THR A 402 3.67 27.18 -16.66
N ASN A 403 2.90 27.72 -17.62
CA ASN A 403 2.07 26.93 -18.55
C ASN A 403 1.16 25.92 -17.84
N ARG A 404 0.47 26.39 -16.80
CA ARG A 404 -0.42 25.61 -15.93
C ARG A 404 -1.89 25.93 -16.17
N ASN A 405 -2.78 25.01 -15.78
CA ASN A 405 -4.22 25.24 -15.82
C ASN A 405 -4.68 26.17 -14.67
N GLY A 406 -5.98 26.47 -14.60
CA GLY A 406 -6.54 27.38 -13.58
C GLY A 406 -6.37 26.89 -12.13
N ALA A 407 -6.18 25.58 -11.92
CA ALA A 407 -5.89 25.00 -10.61
C ALA A 407 -4.38 24.87 -10.34
N GLY A 408 -3.50 25.23 -11.28
CA GLY A 408 -2.05 25.06 -11.15
C GLY A 408 -1.50 23.71 -11.65
N GLY A 409 -2.36 22.80 -12.11
CA GLY A 409 -1.98 21.54 -12.75
C GLY A 409 -1.38 21.71 -14.15
N PRO A 410 -0.90 20.62 -14.77
CA PRO A 410 -0.16 20.72 -16.02
C PRO A 410 -1.08 20.86 -17.22
N THR A 411 -0.61 21.55 -18.27
CA THR A 411 -1.34 21.65 -19.55
C THR A 411 -0.77 20.72 -20.63
N ARG A 412 0.51 20.36 -20.51
CA ARG A 412 1.22 19.53 -21.50
C ARG A 412 0.66 18.10 -21.55
N PRO A 413 0.80 17.39 -22.68
CA PRO A 413 0.59 15.94 -22.71
C PRO A 413 1.59 15.22 -21.80
N PHE A 414 1.18 14.14 -21.14
CA PHE A 414 2.07 13.36 -20.27
C PHE A 414 3.29 12.79 -21.02
N GLY A 415 3.08 12.29 -22.24
CA GLY A 415 4.13 11.76 -23.12
C GLY A 415 5.05 12.82 -23.75
N SER A 416 5.23 13.96 -23.09
CA SER A 416 6.18 15.00 -23.52
C SER A 416 7.53 14.81 -22.83
N ASP A 417 8.58 15.43 -23.38
CA ASP A 417 9.88 15.51 -22.72
C ASP A 417 9.78 16.16 -21.33
N PRO A 418 10.60 15.70 -20.36
CA PRO A 418 10.60 16.26 -19.03
C PRO A 418 10.90 17.77 -19.05
N GLN A 419 10.19 18.53 -18.22
CA GLN A 419 10.46 19.94 -17.99
C GLN A 419 10.36 20.28 -16.52
N TYR A 420 11.42 20.89 -16.00
CA TYR A 420 11.52 21.27 -14.59
C TYR A 420 11.42 22.79 -14.50
N SER A 421 10.23 23.28 -14.14
CA SER A 421 9.96 24.71 -14.00
C SER A 421 9.50 25.02 -12.58
N TYR A 422 9.92 26.18 -12.10
CA TYR A 422 9.65 26.69 -10.76
C TYR A 422 9.07 28.10 -10.85
N ILE A 423 8.42 28.58 -9.79
CA ILE A 423 7.86 29.95 -9.78
C ILE A 423 8.95 30.99 -10.04
N GLU A 424 10.10 30.85 -9.38
CA GLU A 424 11.23 31.78 -9.53
C GLU A 424 12.12 31.46 -10.75
N PHE A 425 11.97 30.26 -11.32
CA PHE A 425 12.73 29.77 -12.46
C PHE A 425 11.80 29.13 -13.50
N PRO A 426 10.97 29.94 -14.21
CA PRO A 426 9.94 29.42 -15.10
C PRO A 426 10.50 28.67 -16.31
N ASN A 427 11.76 28.92 -16.69
CA ASN A 427 12.47 28.22 -17.77
C ASN A 427 13.45 27.16 -17.24
N GLY A 428 13.35 26.79 -15.96
CA GLY A 428 14.34 25.98 -15.26
C GLY A 428 15.50 26.82 -14.71
N ALA A 429 16.24 26.24 -13.76
CA ALA A 429 17.44 26.86 -13.22
C ALA A 429 18.54 26.98 -14.32
N PRO A 430 19.45 27.96 -14.24
CA PRO A 430 20.63 28.03 -15.11
C PRO A 430 21.38 26.69 -15.17
N LEU A 431 21.72 26.21 -16.36
CA LEU A 431 22.48 24.96 -16.56
C LEU A 431 23.99 25.22 -16.43
N ALA A 432 24.68 24.31 -15.76
CA ALA A 432 26.14 24.23 -15.83
C ALA A 432 26.59 23.87 -17.25
N SER A 433 27.86 24.14 -17.58
CA SER A 433 28.42 23.80 -18.90
C SER A 433 28.26 22.31 -19.20
N GLY A 434 27.61 21.99 -20.32
CA GLY A 434 27.36 20.61 -20.75
C GLY A 434 26.16 19.92 -20.09
N ALA A 435 25.49 20.57 -19.14
CA ALA A 435 24.29 20.02 -18.52
C ALA A 435 23.03 20.21 -19.39
N THR A 436 22.03 19.37 -19.18
CA THR A 436 20.73 19.37 -19.82
C THR A 436 19.63 18.95 -18.85
N PHE A 437 18.39 19.36 -19.15
CA PHE A 437 17.19 18.87 -18.46
C PHE A 437 16.59 17.61 -19.09
N ASN A 438 17.23 17.05 -20.13
CA ASN A 438 16.79 15.83 -20.82
C ASN A 438 17.12 14.55 -20.04
N HIS A 439 16.87 14.56 -18.74
CA HIS A 439 16.96 13.41 -17.85
C HIS A 439 15.62 13.24 -17.15
N TYR A 440 15.24 12.01 -16.82
CA TYR A 440 13.97 11.74 -16.17
C TYR A 440 14.01 11.97 -14.66
N ASN A 441 15.19 11.86 -14.04
CA ASN A 441 15.36 12.02 -12.60
C ASN A 441 15.86 13.42 -12.27
N ASN A 442 15.15 14.11 -11.37
CA ASN A 442 15.43 15.49 -11.00
C ASN A 442 15.38 15.60 -9.48
N LEU A 443 16.56 15.68 -8.86
CA LEU A 443 16.71 15.66 -7.41
C LEU A 443 16.68 17.10 -6.88
N ASP A 444 15.47 17.62 -6.71
CA ASP A 444 15.23 19.01 -6.32
C ASP A 444 14.83 19.19 -4.84
N GLU A 445 14.94 18.13 -4.06
CA GLU A 445 14.75 18.11 -2.62
C GLU A 445 16.06 17.58 -1.98
N ALA A 446 16.75 18.42 -1.23
CA ALA A 446 18.01 18.08 -0.55
C ALA A 446 17.83 17.85 0.96
N THR A 447 16.58 17.99 1.42
CA THR A 447 16.18 17.83 2.81
C THR A 447 14.91 16.99 2.85
N GLN A 448 14.73 16.17 3.89
CA GLN A 448 13.49 15.42 4.04
C GLN A 448 12.36 16.39 4.42
N ILE A 449 11.60 16.92 3.45
CA ILE A 449 10.53 17.91 3.62
C ILE A 449 10.89 19.09 4.55
N GLY A 450 12.15 19.52 4.52
CA GLY A 450 12.68 20.59 5.39
C GLY A 450 12.92 20.21 6.87
N GLN A 451 12.81 18.93 7.23
CA GLN A 451 13.01 18.46 8.61
C GLN A 451 14.48 18.22 8.95
N ASN A 452 15.22 17.64 8.03
CA ASN A 452 16.61 17.25 8.22
C ASN A 452 17.33 17.06 6.88
N ALA A 453 18.65 17.10 6.92
CA ALA A 453 19.53 16.68 5.83
C ALA A 453 20.33 15.43 6.28
N ILE A 454 20.41 14.42 5.40
CA ILE A 454 20.99 13.11 5.71
C ILE A 454 22.28 12.92 4.90
N PHE A 455 23.30 12.34 5.52
CA PHE A 455 24.63 12.21 4.93
C PHE A 455 25.25 10.83 5.22
N PHE A 456 25.88 10.27 4.20
CA PHE A 456 26.85 9.20 4.35
C PHE A 456 28.25 9.78 4.51
N PRO A 457 28.99 9.41 5.57
CA PRO A 457 30.41 9.70 5.66
C PRO A 457 31.19 9.22 4.42
N LYS A 458 32.05 10.06 3.85
CA LYS A 458 32.98 9.62 2.79
C LYS A 458 34.12 8.74 3.33
N SER A 459 34.41 8.86 4.63
CA SER A 459 35.34 8.00 5.37
C SER A 459 34.60 7.24 6.49
N PRO A 460 33.73 6.26 6.16
CA PRO A 460 32.94 5.54 7.15
C PRO A 460 33.75 4.97 8.32
N PRO A 461 33.21 5.01 9.56
CA PRO A 461 31.94 5.63 9.96
C PRO A 461 32.08 7.11 10.37
N ASN A 462 33.21 7.76 10.06
CA ASN A 462 33.59 9.03 10.65
C ASN A 462 33.04 10.22 9.86
N VAL A 463 32.18 11.01 10.50
CA VAL A 463 31.66 12.28 9.96
C VAL A 463 32.82 13.19 9.56
N ALA A 464 32.72 13.83 8.39
CA ALA A 464 33.74 14.76 7.92
C ALA A 464 33.93 15.95 8.87
N MET A 465 35.18 16.37 9.03
CA MET A 465 35.59 17.50 9.86
C MET A 465 36.48 18.47 9.08
N ASN A 466 36.41 19.75 9.44
CA ASN A 466 37.36 20.79 9.05
C ASN A 466 37.98 21.38 10.32
N GLY A 467 39.23 21.02 10.61
CA GLY A 467 39.84 21.31 11.91
C GLY A 467 39.10 20.58 13.03
N THR A 468 38.50 21.33 13.96
CA THR A 468 37.74 20.76 15.09
C THR A 468 36.22 20.82 14.92
N ASP A 469 35.75 21.33 13.78
CA ASP A 469 34.34 21.51 13.47
C ASP A 469 33.87 20.43 12.49
N TYR A 470 32.63 19.97 12.66
CA TYR A 470 32.01 19.09 11.68
C TYR A 470 31.73 19.84 10.38
N ALA A 471 31.91 19.16 9.26
CA ALA A 471 31.70 19.71 7.93
C ALA A 471 30.82 18.77 7.08
N PRO A 472 29.51 18.63 7.38
CA PRO A 472 28.63 17.68 6.68
C PRO A 472 28.57 17.85 5.17
N SER A 473 28.74 19.08 4.66
CA SER A 473 28.80 19.36 3.23
C SER A 473 30.00 18.73 2.50
N LEU A 474 30.98 18.18 3.23
CA LEU A 474 32.09 17.38 2.66
C LEU A 474 31.76 15.89 2.57
N ASP A 475 30.67 15.45 3.20
CA ASP A 475 30.15 14.08 3.11
C ASP A 475 29.13 13.93 1.98
N SER A 476 28.72 12.69 1.70
CA SER A 476 27.78 12.39 0.62
C SER A 476 26.33 12.58 1.10
N GLN A 477 25.70 13.69 0.71
CA GLN A 477 24.29 13.96 1.01
C GLN A 477 23.34 13.02 0.25
N ILE A 478 22.24 12.64 0.92
CA ILE A 478 21.08 12.00 0.28
C ILE A 478 20.18 13.08 -0.33
N LEU A 479 19.83 12.90 -1.59
CA LEU A 479 18.88 13.77 -2.30
C LEU A 479 17.62 12.99 -2.68
N PHE A 480 16.53 13.71 -2.87
CA PHE A 480 15.20 13.15 -3.06
C PHE A 480 14.53 13.69 -4.32
N GLU A 481 13.59 12.88 -4.82
CA GLU A 481 12.61 13.32 -5.80
C GLU A 481 11.26 12.66 -5.50
N ALA A 482 10.18 13.32 -5.90
CA ALA A 482 8.84 12.76 -5.84
C ALA A 482 8.18 12.79 -7.22
N LYS A 483 7.48 11.71 -7.57
CA LYS A 483 6.84 11.55 -8.87
C LYS A 483 5.44 10.97 -8.73
N ALA A 484 4.61 11.27 -9.71
CA ALA A 484 3.23 10.81 -9.81
C ALA A 484 2.98 10.14 -11.17
N ASN A 485 2.24 9.04 -11.15
CA ASN A 485 1.93 8.28 -12.35
C ASN A 485 0.93 9.02 -13.28
N PRO A 486 0.65 8.50 -14.49
CA PRO A 486 -0.29 9.12 -15.43
C PRO A 486 -1.69 9.35 -14.87
N VAL A 487 -2.17 8.52 -13.93
CA VAL A 487 -3.50 8.66 -13.30
C VAL A 487 -3.59 9.97 -12.53
N ILE A 488 -2.64 10.24 -11.63
CA ILE A 488 -2.60 11.48 -10.86
C ILE A 488 -2.33 12.69 -11.78
N TYR A 489 -1.46 12.54 -12.78
CA TYR A 489 -1.18 13.61 -13.74
C TYR A 489 -2.42 14.05 -14.50
N ASN A 490 -3.21 13.08 -15.00
CA ASN A 490 -4.45 13.38 -15.72
C ASN A 490 -5.49 14.00 -14.79
N TYR A 491 -5.61 13.52 -13.55
CA TYR A 491 -6.45 14.16 -12.53
C TYR A 491 -6.06 15.63 -12.33
N ALA A 492 -4.77 15.93 -12.08
CA ALA A 492 -4.29 17.29 -11.89
C ALA A 492 -4.50 18.18 -13.14
N LYS A 493 -4.33 17.61 -14.33
CA LYS A 493 -4.55 18.30 -15.61
C LYS A 493 -6.01 18.71 -15.84
N GLU A 494 -6.95 17.89 -15.39
CA GLU A 494 -8.39 18.13 -15.52
C GLU A 494 -8.95 19.10 -14.46
N LEU A 495 -8.23 19.36 -13.37
CA LEU A 495 -8.62 20.35 -12.36
C LEU A 495 -8.66 21.76 -12.97
N SER A 496 -9.80 22.43 -12.82
CA SER A 496 -9.98 23.82 -13.28
C SER A 496 -9.77 24.85 -12.18
N THR A 497 -10.10 24.49 -10.93
CA THR A 497 -9.81 25.24 -9.71
C THR A 497 -9.40 24.26 -8.61
N TYR A 498 -8.81 24.77 -7.51
CA TYR A 498 -8.67 23.97 -6.30
C TYR A 498 -10.07 23.55 -5.81
N PRO A 499 -10.33 22.27 -5.50
CA PRO A 499 -11.63 21.84 -5.03
C PRO A 499 -12.03 22.52 -3.71
N ASP A 500 -13.27 23.01 -3.61
CA ASP A 500 -13.86 23.46 -2.32
C ASP A 500 -14.11 22.26 -1.38
N THR A 501 -14.16 21.06 -1.96
CA THR A 501 -14.20 19.76 -1.28
C THR A 501 -12.78 19.20 -1.13
N ASN A 502 -12.68 17.94 -0.74
CA ASN A 502 -11.39 17.26 -0.56
C ASN A 502 -10.91 16.70 -1.89
N ILE A 503 -9.60 16.63 -2.05
CA ILE A 503 -8.99 15.86 -3.14
C ILE A 503 -9.16 14.38 -2.80
N VAL A 504 -9.80 13.67 -3.72
CA VAL A 504 -9.89 12.21 -3.72
C VAL A 504 -9.26 11.73 -5.01
N LEU A 505 -8.06 11.17 -4.89
CA LEU A 505 -7.34 10.65 -6.05
C LEU A 505 -8.05 9.41 -6.61
N PRO A 506 -8.05 9.23 -7.95
CA PRO A 506 -8.64 8.05 -8.58
C PRO A 506 -7.92 6.76 -8.20
N ASP A 507 -8.62 5.62 -8.30
CA ASP A 507 -7.98 4.31 -8.17
C ASP A 507 -6.90 4.11 -9.24
N GLY A 508 -5.85 3.36 -8.89
CA GLY A 508 -4.63 3.26 -9.70
C GLY A 508 -3.69 4.46 -9.56
N ALA A 509 -4.00 5.43 -8.70
CA ALA A 509 -3.07 6.50 -8.35
C ALA A 509 -1.82 5.91 -7.68
N VAL A 510 -0.64 6.26 -8.21
CA VAL A 510 0.66 5.88 -7.65
C VAL A 510 1.55 7.11 -7.51
N GLU A 511 2.07 7.29 -6.31
CA GLU A 511 3.17 8.21 -6.03
C GLU A 511 4.42 7.43 -5.65
N VAL A 512 5.56 7.94 -6.08
CA VAL A 512 6.86 7.41 -5.66
C VAL A 512 7.71 8.53 -5.06
N LYS A 513 8.41 8.23 -3.97
CA LYS A 513 9.49 9.06 -3.45
C LYS A 513 10.77 8.25 -3.44
N ALA A 514 11.80 8.73 -4.12
CA ALA A 514 13.08 8.05 -4.22
C ALA A 514 14.16 8.82 -3.47
N ALA A 515 15.09 8.11 -2.84
CA ALA A 515 16.27 8.67 -2.20
C ALA A 515 17.53 8.16 -2.90
N TRP A 516 18.47 9.07 -3.09
CA TRP A 516 19.63 8.85 -3.96
C TRP A 516 20.92 9.31 -3.29
N ARG A 517 21.99 8.55 -3.51
CA ARG A 517 23.35 8.86 -3.04
C ARG A 517 24.26 9.10 -4.24
N LYS A 518 25.16 10.09 -4.16
CA LYS A 518 26.11 10.38 -5.25
C LYS A 518 27.00 9.18 -5.54
N LEU A 519 27.06 8.73 -6.79
CA LEU A 519 27.77 7.49 -7.16
C LEU A 519 29.27 7.59 -6.93
N ALA A 520 29.87 8.75 -7.24
CA ALA A 520 31.30 9.00 -7.05
C ALA A 520 31.75 8.91 -5.58
N ASP A 521 30.82 9.00 -4.63
CA ASP A 521 31.09 8.88 -3.20
C ASP A 521 30.89 7.45 -2.68
N ILE A 522 30.65 6.48 -3.57
CA ILE A 522 30.62 5.04 -3.30
C ILE A 522 31.92 4.44 -3.84
N ALA A 523 32.58 3.62 -3.04
CA ALA A 523 33.82 2.95 -3.44
C ALA A 523 33.63 2.18 -4.76
N PRO A 524 34.54 2.31 -5.76
CA PRO A 524 34.33 1.76 -7.11
C PRO A 524 33.91 0.29 -7.16
N GLN A 525 34.50 -0.56 -6.31
CA GLN A 525 34.19 -1.98 -6.23
C GLN A 525 32.75 -2.30 -5.77
N ASN A 526 32.06 -1.33 -5.18
CA ASN A 526 30.70 -1.49 -4.67
C ASN A 526 29.65 -0.83 -5.57
N GLN A 527 30.05 0.00 -6.54
CA GLN A 527 29.12 0.75 -7.39
C GLN A 527 28.19 -0.18 -8.20
N SER A 528 28.67 -1.36 -8.57
CA SER A 528 27.88 -2.33 -9.34
C SER A 528 26.72 -2.97 -8.58
N ARG A 529 26.58 -2.71 -7.28
CA ARG A 529 25.50 -3.23 -6.43
C ARG A 529 24.21 -2.41 -6.55
N TYR A 530 24.30 -1.18 -7.06
CA TYR A 530 23.21 -0.21 -7.04
C TYR A 530 22.58 -0.04 -8.42
N HIS A 531 21.27 0.18 -8.47
CA HIS A 531 20.67 0.85 -9.62
C HIS A 531 21.14 2.31 -9.66
N THR A 532 21.49 2.79 -10.84
CA THR A 532 22.08 4.11 -11.06
C THR A 532 21.39 4.86 -12.19
N ALA A 533 21.41 6.18 -12.11
CA ALA A 533 20.91 7.05 -13.15
C ALA A 533 21.72 8.35 -13.20
N THR A 534 21.87 8.91 -14.39
CA THR A 534 22.26 10.32 -14.55
C THR A 534 21.05 11.19 -14.22
N VAL A 535 21.22 12.08 -13.25
CA VAL A 535 20.14 12.90 -12.68
C VAL A 535 20.43 14.39 -12.84
N VAL A 536 19.40 15.23 -12.73
CA VAL A 536 19.56 16.68 -12.53
C VAL A 536 19.72 16.95 -11.02
N THR A 537 20.80 17.61 -10.62
CA THR A 537 21.02 18.12 -9.25
C THR A 537 21.27 19.63 -9.27
N TYR A 538 21.21 20.29 -8.11
CA TYR A 538 21.34 21.74 -8.03
C TYR A 538 22.45 22.16 -7.06
N GLN A 539 23.36 23.03 -7.49
CA GLN A 539 24.45 23.58 -6.69
C GLN A 539 24.31 25.11 -6.55
N GLY A 540 25.07 25.71 -5.64
CA GLY A 540 24.97 27.13 -5.31
C GLY A 540 23.99 27.39 -4.17
N SER A 541 23.28 28.52 -4.23
CA SER A 541 22.23 28.84 -3.25
C SER A 541 20.84 28.63 -3.86
N ASP A 542 19.85 28.37 -3.01
CA ASP A 542 18.44 28.23 -3.40
C ASP A 542 17.91 29.42 -4.23
N ALA A 543 18.46 30.63 -4.02
CA ALA A 543 18.10 31.85 -4.78
C ALA A 543 18.89 32.02 -6.09
N LYS A 544 20.02 31.32 -6.25
CA LYS A 544 20.85 31.30 -7.46
C LYS A 544 21.32 29.86 -7.76
N PRO A 545 20.39 28.92 -7.96
CA PRO A 545 20.74 27.53 -8.20
C PRO A 545 21.35 27.39 -9.59
N VAL A 546 22.29 26.46 -9.73
CA VAL A 546 22.81 26.01 -11.02
C VAL A 546 22.53 24.51 -11.13
N ALA A 547 21.92 24.09 -12.23
CA ALA A 547 21.60 22.70 -12.51
C ALA A 547 22.80 21.96 -13.11
N HIS A 548 23.11 20.78 -12.58
CA HIS A 548 24.19 19.89 -13.00
C HIS A 548 23.62 18.53 -13.39
N ASN A 549 24.36 17.77 -14.22
CA ASN A 549 24.10 16.35 -14.42
C ASN A 549 25.19 15.51 -13.76
N GLU A 550 24.79 14.58 -12.91
CA GLU A 550 25.68 13.70 -12.15
C GLU A 550 25.07 12.31 -12.02
N ASP A 551 25.91 11.28 -11.82
CA ASP A 551 25.42 9.93 -11.60
C ASP A 551 25.15 9.67 -10.11
N TYR A 552 23.97 9.15 -9.83
CA TYR A 552 23.51 8.83 -8.48
C TYR A 552 23.02 7.37 -8.41
N ALA A 553 23.18 6.77 -7.23
CA ALA A 553 22.76 5.43 -6.87
C ALA A 553 21.46 5.47 -6.05
N LEU A 554 20.48 4.65 -6.43
CA LEU A 554 19.21 4.53 -5.72
C LEU A 554 19.45 3.81 -4.39
N VAL A 555 19.12 4.46 -3.28
CA VAL A 555 19.27 3.86 -1.94
C VAL A 555 17.95 3.50 -1.28
N ALA A 556 16.84 4.11 -1.72
CA ALA A 556 15.50 3.77 -1.25
C ALA A 556 14.39 4.21 -2.21
N LEU A 557 13.25 3.53 -2.12
CA LEU A 557 12.05 3.82 -2.91
C LEU A 557 10.79 3.61 -2.06
N HIS A 558 10.00 4.68 -1.90
CA HIS A 558 8.64 4.62 -1.36
C HIS A 558 7.66 4.51 -2.54
N ILE A 559 6.69 3.61 -2.40
CA ILE A 559 5.60 3.37 -3.35
C ILE A 559 4.30 3.55 -2.58
N ILE A 560 3.47 4.50 -3.01
CA ILE A 560 2.18 4.82 -2.39
C ILE A 560 1.12 4.55 -3.43
N HIS A 561 0.32 3.50 -3.21
CA HIS A 561 -0.57 2.96 -4.23
C HIS A 561 -2.01 2.92 -3.74
N LYS A 562 -2.91 3.66 -4.42
CA LYS A 562 -4.35 3.56 -4.19
C LYS A 562 -4.96 2.48 -5.07
N THR A 563 -5.68 1.55 -4.46
CA THR A 563 -6.49 0.56 -5.16
C THR A 563 -7.95 0.67 -4.72
N PRO A 564 -8.91 0.14 -5.51
CA PRO A 564 -10.33 0.23 -5.17
C PRO A 564 -10.67 -0.31 -3.78
N ASN A 565 -10.11 -1.45 -3.37
CA ASN A 565 -10.38 -2.02 -2.03
C ASN A 565 -9.54 -1.38 -0.90
N TYR A 566 -8.50 -0.61 -1.22
CA TYR A 566 -7.60 0.06 -0.27
C TYR A 566 -7.60 1.59 -0.47
N PRO A 567 -8.72 2.26 -0.16
CA PRO A 567 -8.88 3.69 -0.44
C PRO A 567 -8.02 4.61 0.44
N THR A 568 -7.46 4.10 1.56
CA THR A 568 -6.44 4.77 2.38
C THR A 568 -5.00 4.59 1.86
N PHE A 569 -4.84 4.05 0.65
CA PHE A 569 -3.56 3.71 0.02
C PHE A 569 -2.79 2.61 0.75
N ILE A 570 -2.01 1.87 -0.02
CA ILE A 570 -1.01 0.92 0.44
C ILE A 570 0.35 1.62 0.33
N PHE A 571 1.06 1.74 1.46
CA PHE A 571 2.38 2.33 1.54
C PHE A 571 3.41 1.22 1.63
N ALA A 572 4.30 1.14 0.66
CA ALA A 572 5.39 0.16 0.63
C ALA A 572 6.72 0.87 0.51
N THR A 573 7.69 0.43 1.28
CA THR A 573 8.99 1.10 1.37
C THR A 573 10.11 0.11 1.16
N PHE A 574 10.98 0.37 0.19
CA PHE A 574 12.14 -0.44 -0.13
C PHE A 574 13.44 0.30 0.21
N GLU A 575 14.45 -0.46 0.64
CA GLU A 575 15.78 0.06 0.97
C GLU A 575 16.88 -0.81 0.35
N HIS A 576 18.02 -0.18 0.08
CA HIS A 576 19.25 -0.90 -0.25
C HIS A 576 19.87 -1.50 1.03
N GLU A 577 20.48 -2.68 0.94
CA GLU A 577 21.04 -3.39 2.10
C GLU A 577 22.22 -2.64 2.75
N ASP A 578 22.95 -1.85 1.95
CA ASP A 578 24.07 -1.02 2.40
C ASP A 578 23.64 0.29 3.13
N ALA A 579 22.43 0.36 3.68
CA ALA A 579 21.91 1.54 4.36
C ALA A 579 22.69 1.87 5.65
N LEU A 580 22.82 0.89 6.54
CA LEU A 580 23.48 1.03 7.84
C LEU A 580 24.78 0.25 7.96
N THR A 581 24.97 -0.72 7.08
CA THR A 581 26.11 -1.63 7.11
C THR A 581 26.83 -1.54 5.77
N LEU A 582 28.15 -1.54 5.77
CA LEU A 582 28.96 -1.61 4.55
C LEU A 582 28.82 -3.01 3.91
N PRO A 583 29.26 -3.18 2.65
CA PRO A 583 29.16 -4.46 1.92
C PRO A 583 29.85 -5.65 2.58
N ASP A 584 30.70 -5.44 3.59
CA ASP A 584 31.29 -6.51 4.40
C ASP A 584 30.29 -7.16 5.39
N GLY A 585 29.07 -6.61 5.48
CA GLY A 585 27.99 -7.08 6.33
C GLY A 585 28.21 -6.84 7.82
N LYS A 586 29.23 -6.07 8.21
CA LYS A 586 29.63 -5.88 9.62
C LYS A 586 29.93 -4.44 10.00
N SER A 587 30.64 -3.71 9.15
CA SER A 587 31.11 -2.36 9.46
C SER A 587 29.97 -1.34 9.28
N PRO A 588 29.78 -0.39 10.20
CA PRO A 588 28.73 0.62 10.06
C PRO A 588 29.05 1.62 8.93
N THR A 589 28.02 2.07 8.22
CA THR A 589 28.15 3.16 7.23
C THR A 589 28.47 4.50 7.90
N GLY A 590 28.09 4.66 9.17
CA GLY A 590 28.14 5.92 9.89
C GLY A 590 27.08 6.93 9.42
N LEU A 591 26.03 6.47 8.72
CA LEU A 591 24.90 7.30 8.27
C LEU A 591 24.39 8.19 9.41
N TYR A 592 24.29 9.49 9.14
CA TYR A 592 23.87 10.48 10.12
C TYR A 592 22.99 11.56 9.47
N TYR A 593 22.33 12.36 10.30
CA TYR A 593 21.56 13.51 9.83
C TYR A 593 21.80 14.75 10.71
N ILE A 594 21.50 15.91 10.13
CA ILE A 594 21.40 17.19 10.84
C ILE A 594 19.92 17.57 10.89
N ALA A 595 19.37 17.65 12.10
CA ALA A 595 17.99 18.06 12.34
C ALA A 595 17.84 19.58 12.26
N ASN A 596 16.70 20.05 11.72
CA ASN A 596 16.34 21.47 11.71
C ASN A 596 15.62 21.92 12.99
N TYR A 597 15.87 21.24 14.09
CA TYR A 597 15.36 21.53 15.42
C TYR A 597 16.40 21.05 16.43
N ASN A 598 16.43 21.67 17.60
CA ASN A 598 17.34 21.31 18.69
C ASN A 598 16.62 20.94 19.99
N ARG A 599 15.28 21.00 19.99
CA ARG A 599 14.42 20.57 21.09
C ARG A 599 13.18 19.88 20.56
N ILE A 600 12.56 19.04 21.39
CA ILE A 600 11.31 18.35 21.05
C ILE A 600 10.27 18.55 22.16
N ALA A 601 9.05 18.92 21.80
CA ALA A 601 7.92 19.01 22.70
C ALA A 601 6.90 17.90 22.41
N TYR A 602 6.39 17.27 23.47
CA TYR A 602 5.31 16.30 23.41
C TYR A 602 4.12 16.83 24.20
N PRO A 603 3.26 17.67 23.60
CA PRO A 603 2.05 18.12 24.26
C PRO A 603 1.17 16.91 24.59
N THR A 604 0.61 16.88 25.80
CA THR A 604 -0.29 15.80 26.23
C THR A 604 -1.65 16.37 26.61
N THR A 605 -2.71 15.69 26.21
CA THR A 605 -4.08 15.96 26.70
C THR A 605 -4.32 15.32 28.07
N SER A 606 -3.41 14.45 28.54
CA SER A 606 -3.48 13.76 29.83
C SER A 606 -2.40 14.26 30.81
N PRO A 607 -2.77 14.66 32.05
CA PRO A 607 -1.83 15.22 33.03
C PRO A 607 -0.88 14.20 33.69
N LEU A 608 -0.99 12.89 33.38
CA LEU A 608 -0.20 11.80 33.98
C LEU A 608 0.72 11.07 32.99
N ALA A 609 0.92 11.61 31.78
CA ALA A 609 1.77 10.95 30.80
C ALA A 609 3.27 10.99 31.19
N PRO A 610 4.03 9.90 31.00
CA PRO A 610 5.46 9.89 31.24
C PRO A 610 6.17 10.87 30.30
N ASN A 611 7.14 11.62 30.84
CA ASN A 611 7.99 12.55 30.10
C ASN A 611 9.46 12.10 30.21
N PRO A 612 10.12 11.69 29.11
CA PRO A 612 9.60 11.67 27.74
C PRO A 612 8.63 10.49 27.50
N PRO A 613 7.74 10.62 26.50
CA PRO A 613 6.87 9.51 26.12
C PRO A 613 7.67 8.32 25.60
N PHE A 614 7.02 7.18 25.44
CA PHE A 614 7.61 5.99 24.83
C PHE A 614 6.76 5.50 23.65
N ALA A 615 7.38 4.74 22.75
CA ALA A 615 6.72 3.96 21.72
C ALA A 615 6.70 2.48 22.11
N ILE A 616 5.60 1.79 21.82
CA ILE A 616 5.50 0.33 21.88
C ILE A 616 5.31 -0.16 20.46
N PHE A 617 6.03 -1.18 20.03
CA PHE A 617 5.86 -1.76 18.69
C PHE A 617 6.17 -3.25 18.68
N SER A 618 5.76 -3.97 17.65
CA SER A 618 6.10 -5.38 17.47
C SER A 618 6.88 -5.59 16.19
N ASP A 619 7.86 -6.49 16.24
CA ASP A 619 8.51 -7.06 15.06
C ASP A 619 7.87 -8.41 14.64
N GLY A 620 6.72 -8.75 15.21
CA GLY A 620 6.00 -10.01 15.00
C GLY A 620 6.51 -11.19 15.84
N ASN A 621 7.68 -11.08 16.48
CA ASN A 621 8.23 -12.07 17.39
C ASN A 621 8.14 -11.60 18.85
N ALA A 622 8.40 -10.32 19.10
CA ALA A 622 8.39 -9.69 20.41
C ALA A 622 7.69 -8.32 20.35
N THR A 623 7.36 -7.79 21.53
CA THR A 623 6.94 -6.41 21.72
C THR A 623 8.10 -5.63 22.32
N HIS A 624 8.44 -4.52 21.69
CA HIS A 624 9.53 -3.63 22.05
C HIS A 624 8.98 -2.35 22.67
N LYS A 625 9.72 -1.77 23.63
CA LYS A 625 9.42 -0.48 24.23
C LYS A 625 10.64 0.43 24.12
N LEU A 626 10.49 1.57 23.48
CA LEU A 626 11.56 2.55 23.30
C LEU A 626 11.15 3.90 23.89
N PHE A 627 11.96 4.46 24.79
CA PHE A 627 11.78 5.82 25.25
C PHE A 627 12.13 6.79 24.14
N LEU A 628 11.27 7.78 23.96
CA LEU A 628 11.51 8.89 23.05
C LEU A 628 12.48 9.89 23.72
N PRO A 629 13.08 10.80 22.95
CA PRO A 629 14.04 11.78 23.41
C PRO A 629 13.36 12.75 24.37
N LYS A 630 14.12 13.24 25.34
CA LYS A 630 13.68 14.33 26.19
C LYS A 630 13.61 15.64 25.42
N THR A 631 12.98 16.65 26.00
CA THR A 631 12.86 17.97 25.38
C THR A 631 14.20 18.65 25.14
N ASP A 632 15.18 18.35 25.97
CA ASP A 632 16.58 18.77 25.94
C ASP A 632 17.49 17.67 25.37
N PHE A 633 17.03 16.94 24.35
CA PHE A 633 17.78 15.79 23.80
C PHE A 633 19.20 16.12 23.36
N VAL A 634 19.48 17.38 22.97
CA VAL A 634 20.84 17.82 22.64
C VAL A 634 21.74 17.80 23.88
N GLU A 635 21.30 18.38 25.00
CA GLU A 635 22.08 18.45 26.24
C GLU A 635 22.26 17.07 26.90
N SER A 636 21.29 16.17 26.72
CA SER A 636 21.27 14.85 27.34
C SER A 636 21.81 13.71 26.47
N SER A 637 22.34 14.02 25.28
CA SER A 637 22.77 13.03 24.29
C SER A 637 24.12 12.39 24.58
N VAL A 638 24.21 11.07 24.37
CA VAL A 638 25.47 10.31 24.36
C VAL A 638 25.44 9.39 23.13
N PRO A 639 26.35 9.55 22.13
CA PRO A 639 27.38 10.58 22.02
C PRO A 639 26.81 12.00 21.92
N GLN A 640 27.66 13.00 22.18
CA GLN A 640 27.27 14.42 22.23
C GLN A 640 26.74 14.92 20.88
N ILE A 641 25.54 15.49 20.89
CA ILE A 641 24.93 16.26 19.79
C ILE A 641 25.22 17.75 20.04
N TYR A 642 25.49 18.50 18.97
CA TYR A 642 25.83 19.93 19.02
C TYR A 642 24.74 20.79 18.37
N SER A 643 24.59 22.02 18.86
CA SER A 643 23.75 23.08 18.28
C SER A 643 24.46 24.42 18.45
N GLY A 644 24.59 25.20 17.37
CA GLY A 644 25.28 26.51 17.38
C GLY A 644 26.78 26.46 17.66
N THR A 645 27.39 25.27 17.69
CA THR A 645 28.81 25.04 17.99
C THR A 645 29.33 23.87 17.13
N LYS A 646 30.66 23.69 17.07
CA LYS A 646 31.30 22.57 16.36
C LYS A 646 30.91 22.45 14.88
N GLY A 647 30.73 23.59 14.20
CA GLY A 647 30.32 23.64 12.79
C GLY A 647 28.82 23.43 12.55
N ILE A 648 28.01 23.21 13.61
CA ILE A 648 26.55 23.06 13.49
C ILE A 648 25.86 24.40 13.73
N PRO A 649 24.99 24.88 12.80
CA PRO A 649 24.25 26.13 12.98
C PRO A 649 23.36 26.18 14.23
N LYS A 650 23.15 27.37 14.77
CA LYS A 650 22.25 27.59 15.92
C LYS A 650 20.81 27.24 15.51
N GLY A 651 20.10 26.47 16.35
CA GLY A 651 18.74 26.00 16.07
C GLY A 651 18.66 24.66 15.33
N GLN A 652 19.76 24.24 14.69
CA GLN A 652 19.93 22.88 14.17
C GLN A 652 20.61 21.98 15.20
N ALA A 653 20.52 20.66 15.03
CA ALA A 653 21.17 19.69 15.90
C ALA A 653 21.85 18.55 15.12
N GLY A 654 23.09 18.23 15.47
CA GLY A 654 23.80 17.07 14.94
C GLY A 654 25.30 17.06 15.26
N PRO A 655 26.09 16.18 14.61
CA PRO A 655 25.64 15.03 13.82
C PRO A 655 24.83 14.05 14.67
N ILE A 656 23.68 13.58 14.17
CA ILE A 656 22.86 12.57 14.84
C ILE A 656 22.99 11.26 14.08
N THR A 657 23.54 10.24 14.72
CA THR A 657 23.66 8.91 14.13
C THR A 657 22.28 8.33 13.83
N VAL A 658 22.09 7.86 12.61
CA VAL A 658 20.88 7.14 12.22
C VAL A 658 20.89 5.75 12.85
N VAL A 659 19.82 5.43 13.57
CA VAL A 659 19.60 4.10 14.16
C VAL A 659 18.35 3.50 13.55
N GLN A 660 18.28 2.19 13.35
CA GLN A 660 17.06 1.52 12.94
C GLN A 660 16.47 0.71 14.10
N PRO A 661 15.35 1.13 14.70
CA PRO A 661 14.58 0.30 15.60
C PRO A 661 14.11 -0.98 14.90
N GLN A 662 13.97 -2.07 15.66
CA GLN A 662 13.47 -3.38 15.21
C GLN A 662 11.97 -3.32 14.89
N THR A 663 11.62 -2.56 13.88
CA THR A 663 10.24 -2.27 13.45
C THR A 663 9.81 -3.09 12.25
N VAL A 664 10.75 -3.82 11.62
CA VAL A 664 10.42 -4.72 10.49
C VAL A 664 9.67 -5.92 11.04
N PHE A 665 8.45 -6.11 10.57
CA PHE A 665 7.64 -7.26 10.97
C PHE A 665 8.17 -8.57 10.36
N ASN A 666 8.12 -9.66 11.12
CA ASN A 666 8.67 -10.97 10.71
C ASN A 666 8.04 -11.52 9.41
N GLU A 667 6.75 -11.23 9.14
CA GLU A 667 6.10 -11.60 7.89
C GLU A 667 6.72 -10.89 6.66
N VAL A 668 7.15 -9.63 6.79
CA VAL A 668 7.89 -8.91 5.73
C VAL A 668 9.25 -9.55 5.51
N ALA A 669 9.96 -9.90 6.60
CA ALA A 669 11.23 -10.61 6.51
C ALA A 669 11.08 -11.98 5.83
N ALA A 670 9.99 -12.71 6.09
CA ALA A 670 9.70 -13.98 5.43
C ALA A 670 9.52 -13.82 3.91
N VAL A 671 8.78 -12.80 3.46
CA VAL A 671 8.63 -12.52 2.02
C VAL A 671 9.95 -12.07 1.40
N ASN A 672 10.74 -11.22 2.07
CA ASN A 672 12.08 -10.86 1.58
C ASN A 672 12.96 -12.09 1.38
N ASN A 673 12.99 -13.00 2.36
CA ASN A 673 13.75 -14.24 2.27
C ASN A 673 13.27 -15.13 1.11
N GLN A 674 11.96 -15.20 0.87
CA GLN A 674 11.40 -15.91 -0.28
C GLN A 674 11.87 -15.30 -1.59
N VAL A 675 11.76 -13.98 -1.78
CA VAL A 675 12.20 -13.31 -3.01
C VAL A 675 13.71 -13.47 -3.21
N GLN A 676 14.49 -13.35 -2.14
CA GLN A 676 15.94 -13.57 -2.17
C GLN A 676 16.27 -15.00 -2.61
N ALA A 677 15.62 -16.02 -2.03
CA ALA A 677 15.82 -17.41 -2.43
C ALA A 677 15.45 -17.66 -3.91
N LEU A 678 14.40 -17.02 -4.42
CA LEU A 678 14.03 -17.10 -5.83
C LEU A 678 15.08 -16.44 -6.75
N MET A 679 15.66 -15.31 -6.35
CA MET A 679 16.76 -14.66 -7.07
C MET A 679 18.05 -15.48 -7.02
N GLU A 680 18.37 -16.10 -5.88
CA GLU A 680 19.55 -16.96 -5.71
C GLU A 680 19.44 -18.26 -6.50
N GLY A 681 18.23 -18.81 -6.61
CA GLY A 681 17.93 -20.01 -7.41
C GLY A 681 17.90 -19.78 -8.93
N SER A 682 18.09 -18.55 -9.42
CA SER A 682 18.02 -18.20 -10.84
C SER A 682 19.30 -17.54 -11.36
N SER A 683 19.84 -18.04 -12.47
CA SER A 683 21.01 -17.47 -13.13
C SER A 683 20.76 -16.07 -13.70
N GLU A 684 19.51 -15.68 -13.92
CA GLU A 684 19.15 -14.34 -14.41
C GLU A 684 19.57 -13.23 -13.42
N PHE A 685 19.76 -13.57 -12.15
CA PHE A 685 20.10 -12.60 -11.11
C PHE A 685 21.56 -12.66 -10.66
N THR A 686 22.45 -13.46 -11.28
CA THR A 686 23.85 -13.63 -10.81
C THR A 686 24.58 -12.29 -10.61
N HIS A 687 24.37 -11.32 -11.50
CA HIS A 687 24.96 -9.98 -11.43
C HIS A 687 23.89 -8.88 -11.26
N SER A 688 22.71 -9.24 -10.72
CA SER A 688 21.60 -8.30 -10.64
C SER A 688 21.72 -7.37 -9.45
N VAL A 689 21.53 -6.07 -9.69
CA VAL A 689 21.47 -5.05 -8.63
C VAL A 689 20.29 -5.26 -7.69
N TRP A 690 19.22 -5.89 -8.17
CA TRP A 690 17.99 -6.09 -7.39
C TRP A 690 18.15 -7.01 -6.18
N LYS A 691 19.22 -7.82 -6.15
CA LYS A 691 19.58 -8.63 -4.97
C LYS A 691 19.94 -7.81 -3.74
N HIS A 692 20.26 -6.54 -3.93
CA HIS A 692 20.69 -5.65 -2.86
C HIS A 692 19.57 -4.75 -2.33
N TYR A 693 18.33 -4.95 -2.79
CA TYR A 693 17.15 -4.21 -2.33
C TYR A 693 16.19 -5.14 -1.59
N ARG A 694 15.53 -4.62 -0.55
CA ARG A 694 14.55 -5.37 0.25
C ARG A 694 13.37 -4.49 0.66
N LEU A 695 12.22 -5.11 0.88
CA LEU A 695 11.06 -4.45 1.47
C LEU A 695 11.34 -4.17 2.95
N LYS A 696 11.26 -2.91 3.35
CA LYS A 696 11.36 -2.49 4.75
C LYS A 696 10.09 -2.80 5.53
N GLY A 697 8.95 -2.61 4.89
CA GLY A 697 7.62 -2.89 5.44
C GLY A 697 6.52 -2.33 4.55
N VAL A 698 5.28 -2.64 4.92
CA VAL A 698 4.08 -2.26 4.18
C VAL A 698 2.97 -1.83 5.15
N GLN A 699 2.26 -0.75 4.85
CA GLN A 699 1.05 -0.34 5.58
C GLN A 699 -0.12 -0.31 4.62
N ALA A 700 -1.04 -1.27 4.75
CA ALA A 700 -2.24 -1.37 3.92
C ALA A 700 -3.52 -1.01 4.68
N ILE A 701 -3.57 -1.34 5.98
CA ILE A 701 -4.73 -1.11 6.85
C ILE A 701 -4.36 -0.11 7.94
N PRO A 702 -5.02 1.05 8.02
CA PRO A 702 -4.84 1.99 9.12
C PRO A 702 -5.24 1.40 10.47
N SER A 703 -4.49 1.74 11.53
CA SER A 703 -4.77 1.30 12.90
C SER A 703 -4.40 2.37 13.94
N SER A 704 -4.92 2.26 15.17
CA SER A 704 -4.42 3.02 16.33
C SER A 704 -3.50 2.20 17.24
N GLU A 705 -3.32 0.92 16.91
CA GLU A 705 -2.68 -0.08 17.76
C GLU A 705 -1.22 -0.17 17.34
N GLN A 706 -0.34 0.36 18.19
CA GLN A 706 1.09 0.52 17.82
C GLN A 706 1.83 -0.81 17.61
N THR A 707 1.26 -1.91 18.10
CA THR A 707 1.80 -3.27 17.91
C THR A 707 1.34 -3.92 16.62
N ASP A 708 0.43 -3.27 15.87
CA ASP A 708 0.05 -3.77 14.55
C ASP A 708 1.25 -3.73 13.59
N PRO A 709 1.29 -4.65 12.60
CA PRO A 709 2.43 -4.79 11.70
C PRO A 709 2.83 -3.47 11.05
N ASP A 710 4.13 -3.17 11.09
CA ASP A 710 4.74 -1.98 10.50
C ASP A 710 4.03 -0.65 10.88
N TYR A 711 3.40 -0.55 12.06
CA TYR A 711 2.72 0.68 12.51
C TYR A 711 3.63 1.92 12.44
N TYR A 712 4.92 1.73 12.72
CA TYR A 712 5.94 2.77 12.63
C TYR A 712 6.84 2.63 11.40
N LEU A 713 6.31 2.13 10.28
CA LEU A 713 7.04 2.03 9.03
C LEU A 713 7.74 3.36 8.70
N ALA A 714 9.06 3.30 8.65
CA ALA A 714 9.92 4.37 8.20
C ALA A 714 11.17 3.73 7.60
N ASN A 715 11.64 4.27 6.47
CA ASN A 715 12.96 3.96 5.97
C ASN A 715 13.88 5.09 6.37
N ILE A 716 14.86 4.76 7.19
CA ILE A 716 15.88 5.67 7.71
C ILE A 716 16.58 6.60 6.70
N MET A 717 16.57 6.27 5.40
CA MET A 717 17.15 7.09 4.33
C MET A 717 16.13 7.99 3.62
N VAL A 718 14.83 7.69 3.70
CA VAL A 718 13.72 8.51 3.13
C VAL A 718 12.99 9.29 4.22
N GLU A 719 12.93 8.69 5.40
CA GLU A 719 12.27 9.12 6.61
C GLU A 719 13.20 8.87 7.80
N SER A 720 14.11 9.82 8.02
CA SER A 720 15.16 9.70 9.01
C SER A 720 14.69 10.00 10.44
N SER A 721 15.65 9.93 11.37
CA SER A 721 15.53 8.87 12.32
C SER A 721 16.27 9.00 13.68
N GLN A 722 15.61 9.31 14.82
CA GLN A 722 16.15 9.02 16.19
C GLN A 722 17.32 9.90 16.72
N PRO A 723 17.27 10.78 17.75
CA PRO A 723 16.18 11.17 18.62
C PRO A 723 15.31 12.28 17.98
N GLY A 724 14.11 11.91 17.53
CA GLY A 724 13.30 12.64 16.56
C GLY A 724 12.21 11.79 15.89
N ILE A 725 11.90 12.02 14.62
CA ILE A 725 10.64 11.60 13.97
C ILE A 725 10.52 10.08 13.64
N GLN A 726 11.51 9.22 13.92
CA GLN A 726 11.18 7.78 13.94
C GLN A 726 10.19 7.48 15.02
N LEU A 727 9.36 6.49 14.74
CA LEU A 727 8.24 6.17 15.59
C LEU A 727 7.28 7.37 15.68
N PHE A 728 7.21 8.14 14.57
CA PHE A 728 6.20 9.15 14.37
C PHE A 728 4.81 8.53 14.52
N ARG A 729 3.94 9.25 15.20
CA ARG A 729 2.49 9.05 15.17
C ARG A 729 1.80 10.38 15.45
N GLY A 730 0.54 10.45 15.05
CA GLY A 730 -0.29 11.63 15.27
C GLY A 730 0.14 12.75 14.34
N SER A 731 0.58 13.88 14.88
CA SER A 731 1.01 15.04 14.08
C SER A 731 2.32 15.64 14.54
N ASN A 732 2.91 16.44 13.66
CA ASN A 732 4.01 17.32 13.97
C ASN A 732 3.64 18.76 13.59
N SER A 733 4.05 19.74 14.38
CA SER A 733 4.00 21.15 13.98
C SER A 733 5.08 21.41 12.94
N PHE A 734 4.64 21.72 11.72
CA PHE A 734 5.52 22.03 10.59
C PHE A 734 4.97 23.21 9.77
N PRO A 735 5.84 24.09 9.23
CA PRO A 735 7.30 24.13 9.40
C PRO A 735 7.73 24.31 10.87
N ILE A 736 8.98 23.93 11.20
CA ILE A 736 9.51 24.10 12.57
C ILE A 736 9.42 25.60 12.95
N PRO A 737 8.90 25.96 14.14
CA PRO A 737 8.83 27.35 14.54
C PRO A 737 10.22 27.96 14.78
N GLU A 738 10.30 29.29 14.83
CA GLU A 738 11.57 30.02 15.03
C GLU A 738 12.27 29.68 16.35
N ASP A 739 11.55 29.14 17.33
CA ASP A 739 12.10 28.66 18.60
C ASP A 739 12.89 27.34 18.48
N SER A 740 12.94 26.75 17.28
CA SER A 740 13.64 25.49 16.98
C SER A 740 13.12 24.27 17.75
N VAL A 741 11.85 24.31 18.19
CA VAL A 741 11.19 23.20 18.90
C VAL A 741 10.30 22.41 17.94
N LEU A 742 10.63 21.14 17.71
CA LEU A 742 9.71 20.21 17.05
C LEU A 742 8.60 19.81 18.03
N THR A 743 7.35 20.14 17.73
CA THR A 743 6.20 19.70 18.54
C THR A 743 5.56 18.46 17.92
N ASN A 744 5.55 17.32 18.62
CA ASN A 744 4.96 16.05 18.18
C ASN A 744 3.73 15.71 19.05
N THR A 745 2.53 15.96 18.52
CA THR A 745 1.25 15.65 19.18
C THR A 745 0.86 14.21 18.86
N ARG A 746 1.26 13.27 19.73
CA ARG A 746 1.22 11.81 19.46
C ARG A 746 -0.17 11.20 19.41
N ASP A 747 -1.13 11.78 20.13
CA ASP A 747 -2.52 11.32 20.25
C ASP A 747 -3.43 11.90 19.16
N PHE A 748 -2.90 12.77 18.31
CA PHE A 748 -3.65 13.39 17.22
C PHE A 748 -4.28 12.35 16.28
N LYS A 749 -5.53 12.59 15.86
CA LYS A 749 -6.24 11.74 14.91
C LYS A 749 -5.92 12.19 13.49
N ASN A 750 -4.93 11.55 12.88
CA ASN A 750 -4.37 11.92 11.59
C ASN A 750 -4.96 11.16 10.41
N ILE A 751 -5.81 10.14 10.59
CA ILE A 751 -6.42 9.42 9.46
C ILE A 751 -7.93 9.36 9.59
N ARG A 752 -8.65 9.53 8.48
CA ARG A 752 -10.08 9.21 8.32
C ARG A 752 -10.22 7.91 7.52
N VAL A 753 -11.00 6.97 8.03
CA VAL A 753 -11.23 5.63 7.44
C VAL A 753 -12.72 5.47 7.13
N PRO A 754 -13.12 4.86 6.00
CA PRO A 754 -12.30 4.20 4.99
C PRO A 754 -11.59 5.18 4.04
N ASP A 755 -12.07 6.41 3.94
CA ASP A 755 -11.40 7.49 3.24
C ASP A 755 -11.86 8.82 3.84
N TYR A 756 -11.56 9.93 3.15
CA TYR A 756 -11.99 11.22 3.62
C TYR A 756 -13.53 11.38 3.55
N ASP A 757 -14.14 11.06 2.40
CA ASP A 757 -15.54 11.39 2.12
C ASP A 757 -16.52 10.48 2.86
N HIS A 758 -16.10 9.26 3.18
CA HIS A 758 -16.92 8.25 3.83
C HIS A 758 -16.48 7.98 5.28
N GLY A 759 -15.67 8.87 5.88
CA GLY A 759 -15.05 8.67 7.18
C GLY A 759 -16.03 8.21 8.27
N THR A 760 -15.96 6.94 8.66
CA THR A 760 -16.73 6.32 9.75
C THR A 760 -16.00 6.38 11.09
N GLN A 761 -14.67 6.50 11.04
CA GLN A 761 -13.81 6.61 12.21
C GLN A 761 -12.58 7.47 11.91
N SER A 762 -12.01 8.04 12.97
CA SER A 762 -10.73 8.71 12.92
C SER A 762 -9.71 7.94 13.76
N LEU A 763 -8.52 7.69 13.21
CA LEU A 763 -7.48 6.89 13.83
C LEU A 763 -6.20 7.71 14.07
N THR A 764 -5.38 7.25 15.00
CA THR A 764 -4.03 7.76 15.23
C THR A 764 -3.02 6.76 14.69
N MET A 765 -2.45 7.04 13.53
CA MET A 765 -1.52 6.15 12.84
C MET A 765 -0.09 6.69 12.88
N GLY A 766 0.88 5.79 12.82
CA GLY A 766 2.30 6.09 12.73
C GLY A 766 2.90 5.83 11.36
N GLY A 767 4.20 6.09 11.24
CA GLY A 767 4.99 5.83 10.03
C GLY A 767 4.53 6.63 8.81
N CYS A 768 4.86 6.12 7.61
CA CYS A 768 4.54 6.75 6.32
C CYS A 768 3.04 7.08 6.18
N MET A 769 2.17 6.09 6.41
CA MET A 769 0.72 6.23 6.32
C MET A 769 0.21 7.28 7.31
N GLY A 770 0.73 7.31 8.53
CA GLY A 770 0.39 8.33 9.51
C GLY A 770 0.82 9.74 9.07
N CYS A 771 2.04 9.88 8.53
CA CYS A 771 2.54 11.16 8.06
C CYS A 771 1.67 11.70 6.91
N HIS A 772 1.43 10.87 5.89
CA HIS A 772 0.54 11.18 4.77
C HIS A 772 -0.93 11.33 5.20
N GLY A 773 -1.34 10.72 6.31
CA GLY A 773 -2.63 10.94 6.95
C GLY A 773 -2.88 12.42 7.25
N ILE A 774 -1.86 13.19 7.62
CA ILE A 774 -2.01 14.64 7.83
C ILE A 774 -2.43 15.34 6.53
N ALA A 775 -1.85 14.95 5.38
CA ALA A 775 -2.28 15.47 4.08
C ALA A 775 -3.76 15.13 3.80
N GLN A 776 -4.21 13.93 4.17
CA GLN A 776 -5.62 13.55 4.08
C GLN A 776 -6.49 14.38 5.03
N SER A 777 -6.28 14.27 6.33
CA SER A 777 -7.21 14.73 7.37
C SER A 777 -7.16 16.23 7.64
N GLN A 778 -5.99 16.87 7.51
CA GLN A 778 -5.79 18.29 7.81
C GLN A 778 -5.71 19.15 6.55
N LEU A 779 -5.04 18.66 5.51
CA LEU A 779 -4.87 19.42 4.27
C LEU A 779 -5.96 19.16 3.24
N LYS A 780 -6.77 18.10 3.41
CA LYS A 780 -7.81 17.68 2.46
C LYS A 780 -7.25 17.30 1.09
N GLN A 781 -6.04 16.72 1.07
CA GLN A 781 -5.25 16.41 -0.14
C GLN A 781 -5.15 14.90 -0.44
N GLY A 782 -6.07 14.08 0.09
CA GLY A 782 -6.19 12.67 -0.31
C GLY A 782 -4.95 11.80 -0.10
N PHE A 783 -4.20 12.02 1.00
CA PHE A 783 -2.89 11.43 1.32
C PHE A 783 -1.68 11.94 0.51
N SER A 784 -1.85 12.89 -0.41
CA SER A 784 -0.74 13.40 -1.21
C SER A 784 -0.24 14.75 -0.69
N PHE A 785 1.07 14.85 -0.41
CA PHE A 785 1.70 16.16 -0.16
C PHE A 785 2.00 16.93 -1.44
N LEU A 786 1.86 16.33 -2.63
CA LEU A 786 2.17 16.98 -3.90
C LEU A 786 1.19 18.12 -4.21
N PHE A 787 -0.07 18.00 -3.78
CA PHE A 787 -1.12 18.98 -4.02
C PHE A 787 -1.00 20.24 -3.15
N ASP A 788 -0.06 20.28 -2.21
CA ASP A 788 0.23 21.49 -1.43
C ASP A 788 0.73 22.64 -2.30
N ALA A 789 1.39 22.32 -3.41
CA ALA A 789 1.88 23.29 -4.40
C ALA A 789 0.77 24.16 -5.02
N ILE A 790 -0.49 23.72 -4.96
CA ILE A 790 -1.62 24.43 -5.58
C ILE A 790 -2.71 24.83 -4.58
N LYS A 791 -2.44 24.70 -3.27
CA LYS A 791 -3.39 25.09 -2.24
C LYS A 791 -3.46 26.61 -2.12
N PRO A 792 -4.66 27.22 -2.17
CA PRO A 792 -4.80 28.66 -2.07
C PRO A 792 -4.33 29.18 -0.70
N PRO A 793 -3.60 30.30 -0.64
CA PRO A 793 -3.20 30.92 0.63
C PRO A 793 -4.43 31.43 1.41
N LYS A 794 -4.39 31.35 2.74
CA LYS A 794 -5.50 31.77 3.63
C LYS A 794 -5.80 33.29 3.56
N VAL A 795 -4.83 34.11 3.14
CA VAL A 795 -4.97 35.57 3.02
C VAL A 795 -4.59 35.99 1.61
N LYS A 796 -5.55 36.55 0.86
CA LYS A 796 -5.29 37.12 -0.46
C LYS A 796 -4.73 38.54 -0.31
N PRO A 797 -3.56 38.86 -0.89
CA PRO A 797 -3.09 40.23 -0.96
C PRO A 797 -4.14 41.12 -1.64
N HIS A 798 -4.42 42.29 -1.08
CA HIS A 798 -5.34 43.28 -1.66
C HIS A 798 -4.69 43.97 -2.88
N THR A 799 -4.48 43.22 -3.95
CA THR A 799 -3.98 43.74 -5.24
C THR A 799 -4.97 43.38 -6.35
N PRO A 800 -5.48 44.37 -7.10
CA PRO A 800 -6.27 44.10 -8.30
C PRO A 800 -5.37 43.35 -9.29
N ASN A 801 -5.79 42.15 -9.71
CA ASN A 801 -5.03 41.21 -10.57
C ASN A 801 -4.00 40.30 -9.87
N PHE A 802 -4.14 40.02 -8.57
CA PHE A 802 -3.35 38.96 -7.94
C PHE A 802 -3.61 37.60 -8.61
N VAL A 803 -2.61 37.08 -9.31
CA VAL A 803 -2.60 35.68 -9.77
C VAL A 803 -1.88 34.88 -8.70
N GLU A 804 -2.57 33.94 -8.07
CA GLU A 804 -1.97 33.06 -7.07
C GLU A 804 -0.78 32.29 -7.70
N PRO A 805 0.44 32.44 -7.15
CA PRO A 805 1.57 31.65 -7.61
C PRO A 805 1.37 30.22 -7.12
N THR A 806 0.99 29.32 -8.03
CA THR A 806 0.88 27.88 -7.77
C THR A 806 2.09 27.15 -8.38
N GLY A 807 2.58 26.12 -7.71
CA GLY A 807 3.79 25.38 -8.09
C GLY A 807 4.88 25.47 -7.02
N PHE A 808 5.99 24.76 -7.25
CA PHE A 808 7.13 24.80 -6.34
C PHE A 808 7.97 26.06 -6.59
N ARG A 809 8.38 26.73 -5.50
CA ARG A 809 9.07 28.04 -5.57
C ARG A 809 10.38 27.98 -6.34
N ASN A 810 11.26 27.05 -5.97
CA ASN A 810 12.64 26.89 -6.44
C ASN A 810 13.17 25.49 -6.07
N PRO A 811 14.17 24.94 -6.79
CA PRO A 811 14.84 23.70 -6.39
C PRO A 811 15.68 23.90 -5.12
N GLU A 812 15.92 22.83 -4.37
CA GLU A 812 16.87 22.82 -3.24
C GLU A 812 18.28 22.51 -3.72
N THR A 813 19.27 23.30 -3.31
CA THR A 813 20.67 23.03 -3.62
C THR A 813 21.33 22.06 -2.63
N VAL A 814 22.31 21.28 -3.14
CA VAL A 814 23.14 20.35 -2.37
C VAL A 814 23.99 21.11 -1.34
N GLY A 815 24.09 20.54 -0.14
CA GLY A 815 24.79 21.05 1.02
C GLY A 815 23.89 21.10 2.26
N LEU A 816 24.49 21.40 3.42
CA LEU A 816 23.76 21.78 4.63
C LEU A 816 23.43 23.28 4.55
N PRO A 817 22.17 23.69 4.32
CA PRO A 817 21.76 25.09 4.35
C PRO A 817 21.68 25.63 5.79
N ASP A 818 21.71 26.96 5.90
CA ASP A 818 21.47 27.65 7.16
C ASP A 818 20.01 27.45 7.67
N PRO A 819 19.73 27.72 8.96
CA PRO A 819 18.41 27.50 9.55
C PRO A 819 17.27 28.27 8.88
N HIS A 820 17.51 29.49 8.38
CA HIS A 820 16.48 30.27 7.70
C HIS A 820 16.14 29.63 6.36
N THR A 821 17.16 29.26 5.57
CA THR A 821 16.97 28.55 4.31
C THR A 821 16.26 27.21 4.51
N MET A 822 16.58 26.45 5.57
CA MET A 822 15.83 25.23 5.92
C MET A 822 14.35 25.51 6.19
N THR A 823 14.03 26.55 6.96
CA THR A 823 12.64 26.93 7.25
C THR A 823 11.90 27.32 5.98
N GLU A 824 12.53 28.04 5.05
CA GLU A 824 11.95 28.34 3.73
C GLU A 824 11.75 27.08 2.88
N ARG A 825 12.65 26.09 2.94
CA ARG A 825 12.45 24.77 2.30
C ARG A 825 11.24 24.05 2.87
N ALA A 826 11.07 24.04 4.20
CA ALA A 826 9.91 23.46 4.86
C ALA A 826 8.59 24.17 4.48
N ARG A 827 8.64 25.49 4.23
CA ARG A 827 7.47 26.26 3.75
C ARG A 827 7.00 25.87 2.35
N LYS A 828 7.83 25.19 1.53
CA LYS A 828 7.40 24.61 0.24
C LYS A 828 6.39 23.47 0.42
N TYR A 829 6.39 22.86 1.60
CA TYR A 829 5.50 21.78 2.02
C TYR A 829 4.57 22.26 3.13
N ALA A 830 4.27 23.57 3.19
CA ALA A 830 3.58 24.23 4.30
C ALA A 830 2.18 23.66 4.53
N LEU A 831 2.18 22.55 5.26
CA LEU A 831 1.23 22.17 6.29
C LEU A 831 0.67 23.44 6.91
N GLY A 832 -0.58 23.75 6.59
CA GLY A 832 -1.22 25.02 6.91
C GLY A 832 -1.45 25.23 8.41
N PHE A 833 -0.39 25.52 9.16
CA PHE A 833 -0.43 25.97 10.55
C PHE A 833 0.00 27.43 10.67
N GLN A 834 -0.64 28.30 9.89
CA GLN A 834 -0.83 29.68 10.32
C GLN A 834 -2.24 29.79 10.86
N SER A 835 -2.40 29.51 12.16
CA SER A 835 -3.48 30.06 13.00
C SER A 835 -3.34 29.53 14.41
N GLN A 836 -3.36 30.46 15.37
CA GLN A 836 -3.43 30.26 16.82
C GLN A 836 -4.68 29.46 17.29
N ASP A 837 -5.55 29.03 16.37
CA ASP A 837 -6.92 28.57 16.65
C ASP A 837 -7.09 27.04 16.79
N VAL A 838 -6.03 26.24 16.68
CA VAL A 838 -6.14 24.76 16.75
C VAL A 838 -6.39 24.25 18.19
N VAL A 839 -6.31 25.12 19.19
CA VAL A 839 -6.67 24.78 20.57
C VAL A 839 -8.19 24.69 20.77
N ASP A 840 -9.00 25.36 19.93
CA ASP A 840 -10.44 25.54 20.21
C ASP A 840 -11.39 24.58 19.47
N SER A 841 -10.90 23.76 18.54
CA SER A 841 -11.75 22.85 17.74
C SER A 841 -11.65 21.37 18.11
N THR A 842 -10.83 21.00 19.09
CA THR A 842 -10.63 19.60 19.53
C THR A 842 -11.66 19.11 20.55
N GLY A 843 -12.72 19.89 20.81
CA GLY A 843 -13.71 19.64 21.87
C GLY A 843 -15.17 19.50 21.42
N LYS A 844 -15.46 18.99 20.22
CA LYS A 844 -16.83 18.60 19.83
C LYS A 844 -16.89 17.27 19.12
#